data_AF-A0A973A231-F1
#
_entry.id   AF-A0A973A231-F1
#
_cell.length_a   1.000
_cell.length_b   1.000
_cell.length_c   1.000
_cell.angle_alpha   90.00
_cell.angle_beta   90.00
_cell.angle_gamma   90.00
#
_symmetry.space_group_name_H-M   'P 1'
#
loop_
_entity.id
_entity.type
_entity.pdbx_description
1 polymer ?
#
loop_
_entity_poly.entity_id
_entity_poly.type
_entity_poly.pdbx_seq_one_letter_code
_entity_poly.pdbx_strand_id
1 'polypeptide(L)'
;GIGEYIVVAFNPEAVQQYYGVSLVLGPWTGGLSNDGETLALADATGSLVNRLRYADQGDWAQRILGPRDRNHRGWFWQAAHDGQGRSLELIHHAQDNTYGQNWRASLAEDGTPGQANSVADATAMPMIKDVKQAPLLPTSVDEVQVRATIDFGQTGQGDVTLYYRVDQSRYERESTYPRHDSNTYTTLRMQSTGDSTYQASIPAQASGTIIEFFVQAGNGQAQIGTWPAPAVIDGTEEQATNALYQVKDAWDHLGQGVPDNQPVYYVIMTEMERARLADIGDGEGGEQNSDAQMNATFISTQGPTADLRYNVSVRNRGHGSRNSRPNNMRVNFKSDKPWHSVSSININAQYGYRQVIGSALFQLAGLPVSQAKLVQLRVNGDNLAVSSSRMYGSYAHVEVINDEFAARQFPGDNNGSVYKCMRDGGPGADLVHRGNSPSGYTQNYFKKSNRAKNDWSDLYDLTYQLTESPDDTYLDDVRSRVHIEAWLKFLALNELLGNTETTLANGSPDDYYLYAGAVDSRFYLIQHDLDSIFQRNGVDILRFWGLPALARLISDPTITLQYYRTLDEYMASLLSPAGLRQVFGRLSLSGVPDSALEGMINYAANRYAQVRPRIQGSLTMETTLPMGEQFLESSGRSVMLSGKADPVLTGSILVNGHLAHWSPLEAAWSLGSRSHPGSGISTLQPGLTRITAEAFYGPNGTGRLLDSTSIDVAYQMATPTDLGGTLDADTLLLAGSGPYRVTEMLTVPDGVTLTIEAGTTLFFDPTAGLTVQSGGCLKAVGTQDQVIRWTRTPTSDTNWQGLRLDHTRQENRLCYMDFEQGDGQGESVAVEYATVLMDHVAFGGTERTVLELHHPDAMIRHCEFPSVATESVHGTGLSGDESLVFDNCIFGAALGTSDIIDFAGGARSGPILQCYNCIFLGGPDDGLDLDGTDAHIQGNLFMNFH
;
A
#
# COMPACT_ATOMS: atom_id res chain seq x y z
N GLY A 1 -18.80 -33.79 46.81
CA GLY A 1 -18.99 -33.53 48.25
C GLY A 1 -18.42 -32.16 48.63
N ILE A 2 -18.83 -31.60 49.78
CA ILE A 2 -18.16 -30.42 50.36
C ILE A 2 -16.70 -30.82 50.65
N GLY A 3 -15.74 -30.02 50.19
CA GLY A 3 -14.30 -30.29 50.36
C GLY A 3 -13.67 -31.21 49.31
N GLU A 4 -14.41 -31.64 48.28
CA GLU A 4 -13.84 -32.35 47.12
C GLU A 4 -13.30 -31.38 46.06
N TYR A 5 -12.32 -31.86 45.28
CA TYR A 5 -11.67 -31.10 44.21
C TYR A 5 -12.13 -31.60 42.84
N ILE A 6 -12.34 -30.67 41.92
CA ILE A 6 -12.64 -30.93 40.50
C ILE A 6 -11.56 -30.24 39.68
N VAL A 7 -11.00 -30.93 38.70
CA VAL A 7 -10.07 -30.35 37.74
C VAL A 7 -10.79 -30.15 36.41
N VAL A 8 -10.61 -28.99 35.77
CA VAL A 8 -11.10 -28.74 34.40
C VAL A 8 -9.89 -28.61 33.49
N ALA A 9 -9.79 -29.43 32.44
CA ALA A 9 -8.58 -29.56 31.63
C ALA A 9 -8.87 -29.48 30.13
N PHE A 10 -7.92 -28.93 29.38
CA PHE A 10 -7.97 -28.89 27.90
C PHE A 10 -7.87 -30.31 27.34
N ASN A 11 -7.00 -31.13 27.95
CA ASN A 11 -6.90 -32.56 27.67
C ASN A 11 -7.09 -33.34 28.98
N PRO A 12 -8.32 -33.81 29.28
CA PRO A 12 -8.62 -34.54 30.50
C PRO A 12 -7.81 -35.83 30.64
N GLU A 13 -7.65 -36.59 29.56
CA GLU A 13 -6.91 -37.87 29.58
C GLU A 13 -5.44 -37.67 29.95
N ALA A 14 -4.78 -36.66 29.36
CA ALA A 14 -3.39 -36.33 29.67
C ALA A 14 -3.22 -35.91 31.14
N VAL A 15 -4.15 -35.11 31.67
CA VAL A 15 -4.13 -34.68 33.09
C VAL A 15 -4.37 -35.87 34.03
N GLN A 16 -5.34 -36.74 33.72
CA GLN A 16 -5.58 -37.96 34.50
C GLN A 16 -4.35 -38.87 34.51
N GLN A 17 -3.69 -39.05 33.36
CA GLN A 17 -2.50 -39.88 33.24
C GLN A 17 -1.29 -39.29 33.98
N TYR A 18 -1.08 -37.98 33.89
CA TYR A 18 0.09 -37.33 34.50
C TYR A 18 -0.06 -37.18 36.02
N TYR A 19 -1.21 -36.70 36.50
CA TYR A 19 -1.43 -36.36 37.91
C TYR A 19 -2.11 -37.47 38.72
N GLY A 20 -2.65 -38.51 38.08
CA GLY A 20 -3.35 -39.60 38.77
C GLY A 20 -4.67 -39.20 39.44
N VAL A 21 -5.28 -38.09 39.01
CA VAL A 21 -6.56 -37.58 39.54
C VAL A 21 -7.75 -38.19 38.80
N SER A 22 -8.83 -38.51 39.52
CA SER A 22 -9.99 -39.21 38.94
C SER A 22 -11.11 -38.30 38.43
N LEU A 23 -11.30 -37.11 39.02
CA LEU A 23 -12.40 -36.19 38.69
C LEU A 23 -11.91 -35.02 37.84
N VAL A 24 -11.75 -35.28 36.54
CA VAL A 24 -11.30 -34.31 35.54
C VAL A 24 -12.39 -34.09 34.50
N LEU A 25 -12.82 -32.84 34.32
CA LEU A 25 -13.81 -32.40 33.34
C LEU A 25 -13.11 -31.76 32.13
N GLY A 26 -13.80 -31.74 30.99
CA GLY A 26 -13.31 -31.23 29.71
C GLY A 26 -13.67 -32.20 28.57
N PRO A 27 -13.00 -32.10 27.40
CA PRO A 27 -12.03 -31.06 27.04
C PRO A 27 -12.72 -29.69 26.92
N TRP A 28 -12.11 -28.64 27.47
CA TRP A 28 -12.51 -27.28 27.14
C TRP A 28 -11.79 -26.81 25.87
N THR A 29 -12.41 -25.92 25.10
CA THR A 29 -11.87 -25.40 23.83
C THR A 29 -11.32 -23.99 24.00
N GLY A 30 -10.21 -23.67 23.34
CA GLY A 30 -9.56 -22.35 23.42
C GLY A 30 -8.13 -22.47 23.94
N GLY A 31 -7.62 -21.39 24.53
CA GLY A 31 -6.32 -21.34 25.18
C GLY A 31 -6.31 -20.25 26.24
N LEU A 32 -5.33 -20.30 27.15
CA LEU A 32 -5.15 -19.27 28.16
C LEU A 32 -4.09 -18.26 27.72
N SER A 33 -4.31 -16.97 27.99
CA SER A 33 -3.33 -15.90 27.77
C SER A 33 -2.26 -15.92 28.86
N ASN A 34 -0.98 -15.93 28.51
CA ASN A 34 0.09 -15.88 29.51
C ASN A 34 0.15 -14.53 30.23
N ASP A 35 -0.11 -13.45 29.50
CA ASP A 35 0.05 -12.08 29.98
C ASP A 35 -1.24 -11.57 30.71
N GLY A 36 -2.28 -12.42 30.81
CA GLY A 36 -3.52 -12.19 31.56
C GLY A 36 -4.81 -12.19 30.73
N GLU A 37 -5.91 -12.67 31.32
CA GLU A 37 -7.28 -12.60 30.76
C GLU A 37 -8.36 -12.74 31.85
N THR A 38 -9.63 -12.80 31.47
CA THR A 38 -10.75 -13.09 32.37
C THR A 38 -11.24 -14.53 32.24
N LEU A 39 -11.26 -15.25 33.35
CA LEU A 39 -11.91 -16.55 33.52
C LEU A 39 -13.25 -16.38 34.23
N ALA A 40 -14.26 -17.10 33.75
CA ALA A 40 -15.58 -17.17 34.36
C ALA A 40 -15.99 -18.63 34.54
N LEU A 41 -16.38 -18.97 35.77
CA LEU A 41 -16.98 -20.26 36.10
C LEU A 41 -18.48 -20.06 36.26
N ALA A 42 -19.28 -20.79 35.51
CA ALA A 42 -20.74 -20.78 35.59
C ALA A 42 -21.28 -22.15 35.96
N ASP A 43 -22.45 -22.19 36.61
CA ASP A 43 -23.16 -23.43 36.89
C ASP A 43 -23.92 -23.95 35.67
N ALA A 44 -24.61 -25.08 35.83
CA ALA A 44 -25.37 -25.71 34.74
C ALA A 44 -26.55 -24.88 34.19
N THR A 45 -26.96 -23.82 34.89
CA THR A 45 -27.99 -22.87 34.43
C THR A 45 -27.38 -21.68 33.66
N GLY A 46 -26.06 -21.60 33.59
CA GLY A 46 -25.32 -20.45 33.06
C GLY A 46 -25.15 -19.31 34.07
N SER A 47 -25.52 -19.52 35.33
CA SER A 47 -25.34 -18.51 36.39
C SER A 47 -23.87 -18.45 36.79
N LEU A 48 -23.29 -17.24 36.82
CA LEU A 48 -21.89 -17.02 37.20
C LEU A 48 -21.65 -17.41 38.67
N VAL A 49 -20.77 -18.40 38.90
CA VAL A 49 -20.34 -18.88 40.22
C VAL A 49 -19.11 -18.12 40.69
N ASN A 50 -18.14 -17.89 39.79
CA ASN A 50 -16.91 -17.18 40.11
C ASN A 50 -16.34 -16.49 38.87
N ARG A 51 -15.59 -15.40 39.07
CA ARG A 51 -14.91 -14.67 38.00
C ARG A 51 -13.54 -14.23 38.49
N LEU A 52 -12.52 -14.45 37.65
CA LEU A 52 -11.13 -14.13 37.92
C LEU A 52 -10.56 -13.36 36.73
N ARG A 53 -9.91 -12.23 36.96
CA ARG A 53 -9.00 -11.65 35.95
C ARG A 53 -7.59 -11.74 36.50
N TYR A 54 -6.76 -12.59 35.89
CA TYR A 54 -5.37 -12.77 36.32
C TYR A 54 -4.40 -11.96 35.45
N ALA A 55 -3.17 -11.84 35.93
CA ALA A 55 -2.05 -11.20 35.25
C ALA A 55 -0.74 -11.89 35.68
N ASP A 56 0.34 -11.63 34.95
CA ASP A 56 1.70 -12.15 35.19
C ASP A 56 2.66 -11.09 35.78
N GLN A 57 2.16 -9.89 36.06
CA GLN A 57 2.92 -8.77 36.62
C GLN A 57 2.14 -8.03 37.70
N GLY A 58 2.85 -7.21 38.48
CA GLY A 58 2.26 -6.46 39.57
C GLY A 58 1.94 -7.34 40.75
N ASP A 59 0.77 -7.18 41.35
CA ASP A 59 0.45 -7.86 42.61
C ASP A 59 0.34 -9.40 42.45
N TRP A 60 0.34 -9.90 41.21
CA TRP A 60 0.30 -11.32 40.86
C TRP A 60 1.67 -11.99 40.79
N ALA A 61 2.75 -11.19 40.78
CA ALA A 61 4.10 -11.66 40.54
C ALA A 61 5.10 -11.03 41.53
N GLN A 62 6.31 -11.58 41.60
CA GLN A 62 7.35 -11.02 42.47
C GLN A 62 8.24 -10.07 41.68
N ARG A 63 8.44 -8.85 42.19
CA ARG A 63 9.40 -7.90 41.63
C ARG A 63 10.81 -8.36 42.02
N ILE A 64 11.69 -8.58 41.05
CA ILE A 64 13.06 -9.04 41.30
C ILE A 64 14.10 -8.16 40.61
N LEU A 65 15.30 -8.07 41.18
CA LEU A 65 16.45 -7.55 40.46
C LEU A 65 16.97 -8.63 39.51
N GLY A 66 16.69 -8.46 38.21
CA GLY A 66 16.92 -9.46 37.17
C GLY A 66 18.40 -9.78 36.90
N PRO A 67 18.68 -10.70 35.96
CA PRO A 67 20.04 -11.04 35.57
C PRO A 67 20.78 -9.86 34.94
N ARG A 68 22.10 -10.01 34.79
CA ARG A 68 22.94 -9.00 34.15
C ARG A 68 22.68 -8.96 32.64
N ASP A 69 22.42 -7.76 32.12
CA ASP A 69 22.31 -7.43 30.71
C ASP A 69 23.29 -6.31 30.37
N ARG A 70 24.38 -6.67 29.69
CA ARG A 70 25.47 -5.77 29.28
C ARG A 70 25.94 -4.89 30.44
N ASN A 71 26.48 -5.55 31.47
CA ASN A 71 27.02 -4.99 32.72
C ASN A 71 26.01 -4.46 33.74
N HIS A 72 24.80 -4.11 33.33
CA HIS A 72 23.73 -3.61 34.21
C HIS A 72 22.73 -4.71 34.59
N ARG A 73 21.97 -4.50 35.65
CA ARG A 73 20.77 -5.28 35.97
C ARG A 73 19.59 -4.33 36.02
N GLY A 74 18.40 -4.86 35.77
CA GLY A 74 17.16 -4.11 35.84
C GLY A 74 16.07 -4.87 36.58
N TRP A 75 14.99 -4.17 36.90
CA TRP A 75 13.84 -4.76 37.56
C TRP A 75 13.01 -5.60 36.60
N PHE A 76 12.60 -6.78 37.05
CA PHE A 76 11.80 -7.75 36.30
C PHE A 76 10.64 -8.27 37.16
N TRP A 77 9.55 -8.71 36.53
CA TRP A 77 8.44 -9.39 37.20
C TRP A 77 8.60 -10.89 37.01
N GLN A 78 8.89 -11.61 38.10
CA GLN A 78 8.96 -13.06 38.08
C GLN A 78 7.60 -13.66 38.43
N ALA A 79 6.95 -14.25 37.42
CA ALA A 79 5.78 -15.11 37.58
C ALA A 79 6.21 -16.57 37.36
N ALA A 80 6.60 -17.27 38.43
CA ALA A 80 7.02 -18.67 38.30
C ALA A 80 5.90 -19.60 37.81
N HIS A 81 4.65 -19.14 37.91
CA HIS A 81 3.47 -19.82 37.36
C HIS A 81 3.25 -19.58 35.85
N ASP A 82 4.05 -18.71 35.22
CA ASP A 82 4.03 -18.47 33.77
C ASP A 82 5.18 -19.26 33.10
N GLY A 83 4.95 -20.57 32.92
CA GLY A 83 5.81 -21.43 32.12
C GLY A 83 7.07 -21.98 32.80
N GLN A 84 7.24 -21.81 34.11
CA GLN A 84 8.38 -22.36 34.87
C GLN A 84 8.05 -23.63 35.68
N GLY A 85 6.92 -24.28 35.40
CA GLY A 85 6.51 -25.54 36.04
C GLY A 85 5.57 -25.37 37.23
N ARG A 86 5.33 -24.16 37.73
CA ARG A 86 4.41 -23.93 38.86
C ARG A 86 3.02 -23.51 38.39
N SER A 87 2.03 -23.62 39.28
CA SER A 87 0.67 -23.12 39.05
C SER A 87 0.39 -21.86 39.85
N LEU A 88 -0.52 -21.01 39.38
CA LEU A 88 -1.03 -19.87 40.13
C LEU A 88 -2.13 -20.36 41.10
N GLU A 89 -1.87 -20.26 42.41
CA GLU A 89 -2.74 -20.78 43.47
C GLU A 89 -3.30 -19.66 44.34
N LEU A 90 -4.58 -19.81 44.72
CA LEU A 90 -5.26 -18.90 45.65
C LEU A 90 -4.80 -19.18 47.09
N ILE A 91 -4.40 -18.13 47.81
CA ILE A 91 -3.89 -18.23 49.18
C ILE A 91 -5.04 -18.46 50.18
N HIS A 92 -6.06 -17.60 50.16
CA HIS A 92 -7.19 -17.66 51.10
C HIS A 92 -8.54 -17.58 50.36
N HIS A 93 -9.31 -18.67 50.38
CA HIS A 93 -10.54 -18.82 49.60
C HIS A 93 -11.69 -17.87 49.98
N ALA A 94 -11.73 -17.37 51.22
CA ALA A 94 -12.76 -16.41 51.65
C ALA A 94 -12.37 -14.93 51.44
N GLN A 95 -11.13 -14.65 51.02
CA GLN A 95 -10.71 -13.29 50.66
C GLN A 95 -11.00 -13.03 49.17
N ASP A 96 -11.09 -11.76 48.82
CA ASP A 96 -11.36 -11.33 47.45
C ASP A 96 -10.29 -11.89 46.49
N ASN A 97 -10.72 -12.73 45.55
CA ASN A 97 -9.86 -13.39 44.58
C ASN A 97 -9.59 -12.52 43.33
N THR A 98 -10.11 -11.29 43.27
CA THR A 98 -9.83 -10.36 42.16
C THR A 98 -8.50 -9.61 42.34
N TYR A 99 -7.88 -9.67 43.51
CA TYR A 99 -6.61 -9.00 43.84
C TYR A 99 -5.46 -10.00 43.88
N GLY A 100 -4.39 -9.72 43.13
CA GLY A 100 -3.19 -10.57 43.04
C GLY A 100 -2.52 -10.84 44.40
N GLN A 101 -2.70 -9.97 45.39
CA GLN A 101 -2.19 -10.15 46.76
C GLN A 101 -2.69 -11.43 47.45
N ASN A 102 -3.80 -12.00 46.98
CA ASN A 102 -4.36 -13.27 47.45
C ASN A 102 -3.96 -14.47 46.57
N TRP A 103 -2.97 -14.29 45.68
CA TRP A 103 -2.49 -15.33 44.76
C TRP A 103 -0.97 -15.47 44.84
N ARG A 104 -0.48 -16.69 44.66
CA ARG A 104 0.96 -16.97 44.64
C ARG A 104 1.26 -18.16 43.75
N ALA A 105 2.48 -18.23 43.22
CA ALA A 105 2.94 -19.46 42.58
C ALA A 105 3.00 -20.60 43.60
N SER A 106 2.61 -21.81 43.19
CA SER A 106 2.67 -23.01 44.01
C SER A 106 4.07 -23.24 44.58
N LEU A 107 4.14 -23.80 45.79
CA LEU A 107 5.40 -24.28 46.37
C LEU A 107 5.84 -25.60 45.73
N ALA A 108 4.88 -26.40 45.29
CA ALA A 108 5.11 -27.62 44.51
C ALA A 108 5.32 -27.28 43.03
N GLU A 109 6.34 -27.89 42.43
CA GLU A 109 6.41 -28.02 40.97
C GLU A 109 5.20 -28.83 40.48
N ASP A 110 4.70 -28.52 39.28
CA ASP A 110 3.47 -29.04 38.66
C ASP A 110 2.15 -28.70 39.40
N GLY A 111 2.20 -27.89 40.46
CA GLY A 111 1.01 -27.44 41.20
C GLY A 111 0.36 -28.51 42.07
N THR A 112 -0.92 -28.32 42.42
CA THR A 112 -1.67 -29.22 43.32
C THR A 112 -3.02 -29.70 42.78
N PRO A 113 -3.14 -30.14 41.50
CA PRO A 113 -4.43 -30.56 40.95
C PRO A 113 -5.06 -31.70 41.76
N GLY A 114 -6.33 -31.55 42.11
CA GLY A 114 -7.06 -32.52 42.92
C GLY A 114 -6.73 -32.51 44.42
N GLN A 115 -5.91 -31.57 44.89
CA GLN A 115 -5.50 -31.41 46.30
C GLN A 115 -5.69 -29.96 46.77
N ALA A 116 -5.45 -29.71 48.06
CA ALA A 116 -5.41 -28.35 48.59
C ALA A 116 -4.21 -27.57 48.02
N ASN A 117 -4.42 -26.28 47.75
CA ASN A 117 -3.36 -25.37 47.31
C ASN A 117 -2.18 -25.42 48.29
N SER A 118 -0.97 -25.54 47.77
CA SER A 118 0.27 -25.60 48.55
C SER A 118 0.57 -24.29 49.30
N VAL A 119 0.05 -23.17 48.79
CA VAL A 119 0.14 -21.84 49.42
C VAL A 119 -1.07 -21.50 50.28
N ALA A 120 -1.99 -22.44 50.52
CA ALA A 120 -3.18 -22.20 51.31
C ALA A 120 -2.80 -21.72 52.73
N ASP A 121 -3.27 -20.53 53.08
CA ASP A 121 -3.11 -19.97 54.41
C ASP A 121 -4.49 -19.63 54.97
N ALA A 122 -4.83 -20.21 56.12
CA ALA A 122 -6.09 -19.94 56.80
C ALA A 122 -6.11 -18.57 57.50
N THR A 123 -4.98 -17.88 57.56
CA THR A 123 -4.84 -16.55 58.16
C THR A 123 -4.84 -15.48 57.08
N ALA A 124 -5.89 -14.65 57.08
CA ALA A 124 -6.11 -13.62 56.09
C ALA A 124 -5.10 -12.45 56.25
N MET A 125 -4.18 -12.31 55.28
CA MET A 125 -3.25 -11.18 55.25
C MET A 125 -4.00 -9.87 54.89
N PRO A 126 -3.64 -8.73 55.50
CA PRO A 126 -4.19 -7.44 55.10
C PRO A 126 -3.89 -7.15 53.63
N MET A 127 -4.92 -6.90 52.82
CA MET A 127 -4.74 -6.42 51.45
C MET A 127 -4.78 -4.89 51.42
N ILE A 128 -3.79 -4.30 50.76
CA ILE A 128 -3.64 -2.85 50.62
C ILE A 128 -3.99 -2.47 49.18
N LYS A 129 -5.13 -1.83 48.99
CA LYS A 129 -5.77 -1.58 47.69
C LYS A 129 -5.80 -0.08 47.41
N ASP A 130 -5.89 0.28 46.12
CA ASP A 130 -6.19 1.64 45.63
C ASP A 130 -5.33 2.76 46.23
N VAL A 131 -4.05 2.47 46.48
CA VAL A 131 -3.12 3.46 47.04
C VAL A 131 -2.87 4.59 46.04
N LYS A 132 -3.06 5.84 46.47
CA LYS A 132 -2.88 7.05 45.64
C LYS A 132 -2.43 8.25 46.49
N GLN A 133 -1.62 9.15 45.92
CA GLN A 133 -1.40 10.49 46.46
C GLN A 133 -2.31 11.56 45.84
N ALA A 134 -2.62 12.59 46.63
CA ALA A 134 -3.26 13.82 46.20
C ALA A 134 -2.63 15.05 46.90
N PRO A 135 -2.35 16.15 46.17
CA PRO A 135 -2.50 16.29 44.72
C PRO A 135 -1.51 15.41 43.92
N LEU A 136 -1.87 15.06 42.68
CA LEU A 136 -1.02 14.22 41.81
C LEU A 136 0.28 14.92 41.40
N LEU A 137 0.20 16.24 41.22
CA LEU A 137 1.30 17.12 40.84
C LEU A 137 1.46 18.20 41.94
N PRO A 138 2.07 17.84 43.09
CA PRO A 138 2.20 18.75 44.23
C PRO A 138 3.24 19.86 43.99
N THR A 139 2.98 21.04 44.55
CA THR A 139 3.91 22.17 44.69
C THR A 139 4.57 22.20 46.05
N SER A 140 5.56 23.06 46.26
CA SER A 140 6.31 23.12 47.52
C SER A 140 5.51 23.65 48.72
N VAL A 141 4.29 24.13 48.49
CA VAL A 141 3.37 24.56 49.56
C VAL A 141 2.29 23.52 49.85
N ASP A 142 2.20 22.47 49.03
CA ASP A 142 1.17 21.45 49.18
C ASP A 142 1.57 20.40 50.21
N GLU A 143 0.66 20.12 51.14
CA GLU A 143 0.66 18.87 51.88
C GLU A 143 0.17 17.73 50.97
N VAL A 144 0.85 16.59 50.98
CA VAL A 144 0.52 15.46 50.10
C VAL A 144 -0.16 14.35 50.89
N GLN A 145 -1.43 14.13 50.61
CA GLN A 145 -2.20 13.09 51.25
C GLN A 145 -2.07 11.77 50.50
N VAL A 146 -1.61 10.73 51.19
CA VAL A 146 -1.63 9.35 50.70
C VAL A 146 -2.85 8.65 51.29
N ARG A 147 -3.65 8.02 50.42
CA ARG A 147 -4.81 7.20 50.82
C ARG A 147 -4.63 5.77 50.35
N ALA A 148 -5.23 4.82 51.07
CA ALA A 148 -5.28 3.40 50.74
C ALA A 148 -6.59 2.79 51.26
N THR A 149 -7.14 1.81 50.55
CA THR A 149 -8.25 0.98 51.03
C THR A 149 -7.69 -0.31 51.60
N ILE A 150 -8.02 -0.66 52.84
CA ILE A 150 -7.44 -1.79 53.55
C ILE A 150 -8.50 -2.83 53.84
N ASP A 151 -8.25 -4.06 53.41
CA ASP A 151 -9.05 -5.21 53.77
C ASP A 151 -8.25 -6.07 54.76
N PHE A 152 -8.56 -5.96 56.04
CA PHE A 152 -7.89 -6.72 57.11
C PHE A 152 -8.32 -8.20 57.15
N GLY A 153 -9.13 -8.66 56.20
CA GLY A 153 -9.71 -10.00 56.25
C GLY A 153 -10.64 -10.16 57.45
N GLN A 154 -10.61 -11.33 58.09
CA GLN A 154 -11.57 -11.71 59.12
C GLN A 154 -11.48 -10.90 60.43
N THR A 155 -10.37 -10.20 60.69
CA THR A 155 -10.23 -9.40 61.92
C THR A 155 -11.03 -8.09 61.86
N GLY A 156 -11.25 -7.56 60.65
CA GLY A 156 -11.96 -6.29 60.42
C GLY A 156 -11.26 -5.03 60.95
N GLN A 157 -10.11 -5.14 61.63
CA GLN A 157 -9.37 -4.03 62.24
C GLN A 157 -7.86 -4.30 62.25
N GLY A 158 -7.07 -3.23 62.26
CA GLY A 158 -5.61 -3.28 62.32
C GLY A 158 -4.93 -1.91 62.30
N ASP A 159 -3.59 -1.92 62.29
CA ASP A 159 -2.75 -0.74 62.19
C ASP A 159 -2.27 -0.53 60.75
N VAL A 160 -2.23 0.72 60.32
CA VAL A 160 -1.80 1.11 58.98
C VAL A 160 -0.77 2.23 59.10
N THR A 161 0.38 2.05 58.48
CA THR A 161 1.52 2.95 58.58
C THR A 161 2.00 3.32 57.19
N LEU A 162 2.12 4.62 56.92
CA LEU A 162 2.79 5.17 55.75
C LEU A 162 4.27 5.38 56.09
N TYR A 163 5.14 4.85 55.25
CA TYR A 163 6.58 5.09 55.28
C TYR A 163 6.93 6.00 54.11
N TYR A 164 7.62 7.10 54.36
CA TYR A 164 8.11 7.97 53.28
C TYR A 164 9.51 8.52 53.56
N ARG A 165 10.24 8.86 52.49
CA ARG A 165 11.52 9.56 52.55
C ARG A 165 11.72 10.49 51.37
N VAL A 166 12.53 11.52 51.56
CA VAL A 166 13.11 12.28 50.44
C VAL A 166 14.22 11.43 49.83
N ASP A 167 14.19 11.24 48.52
CA ASP A 167 15.25 10.52 47.82
C ASP A 167 16.58 11.27 47.93
N GLN A 168 17.59 10.55 48.40
CA GLN A 168 18.98 11.01 48.52
C GLN A 168 19.94 10.00 47.89
N SER A 169 19.41 9.05 47.11
CA SER A 169 20.19 8.01 46.45
C SER A 169 21.15 8.61 45.42
N ARG A 170 22.25 7.92 45.16
CA ARG A 170 23.26 8.32 44.17
C ARG A 170 23.69 7.11 43.35
N TYR A 171 23.79 7.29 42.05
CA TYR A 171 24.43 6.31 41.20
C TYR A 171 25.95 6.46 41.29
N GLU A 172 26.64 5.37 41.63
CA GLU A 172 28.10 5.35 41.74
C GLU A 172 28.75 4.50 40.64
N ARG A 173 28.15 3.35 40.32
CA ARG A 173 28.64 2.36 39.36
C ARG A 173 27.57 1.31 39.04
N GLU A 174 27.82 0.48 38.03
CA GLU A 174 26.91 -0.54 37.52
C GLU A 174 26.54 -1.63 38.55
N SER A 175 27.34 -1.80 39.60
CA SER A 175 27.08 -2.74 40.70
C SER A 175 26.29 -2.17 41.88
N THR A 176 25.95 -0.87 41.88
CA THR A 176 25.24 -0.21 42.98
C THR A 176 23.73 -0.17 42.72
N TYR A 177 22.91 -0.81 43.54
CA TYR A 177 21.45 -0.88 43.36
C TYR A 177 20.70 -0.30 44.56
N PRO A 178 19.43 0.12 44.41
CA PRO A 178 18.62 0.53 45.54
C PRO A 178 18.57 -0.57 46.59
N ARG A 179 18.84 -0.20 47.84
CA ARG A 179 18.76 -1.07 49.02
C ARG A 179 17.85 -0.44 50.05
N HIS A 180 17.18 -1.26 50.83
CA HIS A 180 16.35 -0.78 51.92
C HIS A 180 17.21 -0.36 53.12
N ASP A 181 16.98 0.85 53.63
CA ASP A 181 17.51 1.31 54.92
C ASP A 181 16.38 1.90 55.75
N SER A 182 15.95 1.15 56.77
CA SER A 182 14.84 1.52 57.64
C SER A 182 15.05 2.84 58.38
N ASN A 183 16.30 3.26 58.58
CA ASN A 183 16.61 4.51 59.30
C ASN A 183 16.37 5.76 58.46
N THR A 184 16.15 5.60 57.15
CA THR A 184 15.94 6.72 56.22
C THR A 184 14.47 7.12 56.08
N TYR A 185 13.54 6.31 56.59
CA TYR A 185 12.10 6.55 56.45
C TYR A 185 11.51 7.26 57.66
N THR A 186 10.71 8.29 57.38
CA THR A 186 9.74 8.82 58.34
C THR A 186 8.49 7.95 58.32
N THR A 187 7.91 7.68 59.50
CA THR A 187 6.69 6.89 59.64
C THR A 187 5.52 7.77 60.07
N LEU A 188 4.36 7.55 59.45
CA LEU A 188 3.12 8.23 59.76
C LEU A 188 2.02 7.19 59.97
N ARG A 189 1.32 7.24 61.11
CA ARG A 189 0.13 6.42 61.33
C ARG A 189 -1.00 6.93 60.43
N MET A 190 -1.55 6.06 59.60
CA MET A 190 -2.70 6.39 58.76
C MET A 190 -3.99 6.29 59.58
N GLN A 191 -4.86 7.28 59.45
CA GLN A 191 -6.14 7.36 60.15
C GLN A 191 -7.26 6.83 59.25
N SER A 192 -8.19 6.07 59.82
CA SER A 192 -9.37 5.62 59.08
C SER A 192 -10.31 6.79 58.81
N THR A 193 -10.85 6.86 57.60
CA THR A 193 -11.86 7.85 57.20
C THR A 193 -13.25 7.25 56.98
N GLY A 194 -13.46 5.99 57.36
CA GLY A 194 -14.66 5.21 57.01
C GLY A 194 -14.46 4.38 55.73
N ASP A 195 -15.39 3.45 55.48
CA ASP A 195 -15.41 2.57 54.29
C ASP A 195 -14.07 1.88 53.99
N SER A 196 -13.39 1.39 55.04
CA SER A 196 -12.09 0.71 54.94
C SER A 196 -10.96 1.57 54.35
N THR A 197 -11.17 2.89 54.22
CA THR A 197 -10.17 3.83 53.70
C THR A 197 -9.33 4.40 54.84
N TYR A 198 -8.03 4.46 54.62
CA TYR A 198 -7.02 5.01 55.53
C TYR A 198 -6.21 6.09 54.82
N GLN A 199 -5.82 7.14 55.56
CA GLN A 199 -5.01 8.22 54.99
C GLN A 199 -3.99 8.79 55.98
N ALA A 200 -2.87 9.28 55.45
CA ALA A 200 -1.92 10.13 56.16
C ALA A 200 -1.42 11.24 55.23
N SER A 201 -0.96 12.33 55.82
CA SER A 201 -0.46 13.50 55.10
C SER A 201 1.05 13.64 55.28
N ILE A 202 1.77 13.63 54.16
CA ILE A 202 3.19 13.97 54.11
C ILE A 202 3.30 15.50 54.09
N PRO A 203 4.02 16.13 55.04
CA PRO A 203 4.21 17.58 55.06
C PRO A 203 4.84 18.12 53.78
N ALA A 204 4.58 19.38 53.47
CA ALA A 204 5.12 20.07 52.30
C ALA A 204 6.65 19.91 52.18
N GLN A 205 7.13 19.69 50.96
CA GLN A 205 8.54 19.42 50.65
C GLN A 205 9.09 20.47 49.69
N ALA A 206 10.41 20.63 49.62
CA ALA A 206 11.02 21.58 48.69
C ALA A 206 10.74 21.20 47.21
N SER A 207 10.58 22.21 46.36
CA SER A 207 10.46 22.03 44.91
C SER A 207 11.70 21.32 44.34
N GLY A 208 11.49 20.38 43.43
CA GLY A 208 12.52 19.51 42.85
C GLY A 208 12.74 18.19 43.60
N THR A 209 12.15 18.01 44.78
CA THR A 209 12.31 16.76 45.55
C THR A 209 11.52 15.60 44.97
N ILE A 210 12.08 14.41 45.10
CA ILE A 210 11.43 13.13 44.80
C ILE A 210 11.17 12.43 46.11
N ILE A 211 9.93 12.02 46.32
CA ILE A 211 9.49 11.33 47.53
C ILE A 211 9.20 9.89 47.18
N GLU A 212 9.82 9.01 47.96
CA GLU A 212 9.62 7.57 47.90
C GLU A 212 8.77 7.12 49.09
N PHE A 213 7.73 6.34 48.86
CA PHE A 213 6.84 5.88 49.92
C PHE A 213 6.24 4.49 49.68
N PHE A 214 5.86 3.82 50.78
CA PHE A 214 5.09 2.58 50.78
C PHE A 214 4.14 2.55 51.98
N VAL A 215 3.09 1.73 51.88
CA VAL A 215 2.11 1.53 52.95
C VAL A 215 2.29 0.15 53.54
N GLN A 216 2.22 0.05 54.87
CA GLN A 216 2.20 -1.19 55.62
C GLN A 216 0.86 -1.32 56.35
N ALA A 217 0.27 -2.50 56.35
CA ALA A 217 -0.92 -2.82 57.14
C ALA A 217 -0.69 -4.12 57.92
N GLY A 218 -1.08 -4.12 59.19
CA GLY A 218 -1.04 -5.29 60.06
C GLY A 218 -2.37 -5.54 60.74
N ASN A 219 -2.79 -6.81 60.88
CA ASN A 219 -4.07 -7.19 61.49
C ASN A 219 -3.98 -7.45 63.01
N GLY A 220 -2.88 -7.09 63.67
CA GLY A 220 -2.65 -7.31 65.09
C GLY A 220 -2.27 -8.76 65.49
N GLN A 221 -2.20 -9.70 64.54
CA GLN A 221 -1.84 -11.12 64.76
C GLN A 221 -0.47 -11.49 64.15
N ALA A 222 0.46 -10.53 64.11
CA ALA A 222 1.81 -10.63 63.51
C ALA A 222 1.87 -10.77 61.98
N GLN A 223 0.73 -10.84 61.28
CA GLN A 223 0.71 -10.73 59.81
C GLN A 223 0.79 -9.27 59.38
N ILE A 224 1.76 -8.98 58.53
CA ILE A 224 2.06 -7.64 58.02
C ILE A 224 2.17 -7.74 56.50
N GLY A 225 1.35 -6.96 55.80
CA GLY A 225 1.43 -6.75 54.36
C GLY A 225 1.99 -5.37 54.05
N THR A 226 2.68 -5.23 52.93
CA THR A 226 3.13 -3.93 52.42
C THR A 226 2.76 -3.77 50.95
N TRP A 227 2.48 -2.53 50.56
CA TRP A 227 2.28 -2.14 49.18
C TRP A 227 3.13 -0.91 48.84
N PRO A 228 3.94 -0.97 47.76
CA PRO A 228 4.22 -2.16 46.96
C PRO A 228 4.83 -3.31 47.80
N ALA A 229 4.69 -4.54 47.30
CA ALA A 229 5.35 -5.69 47.93
C ALA A 229 6.89 -5.53 47.84
N PRO A 230 7.67 -6.06 48.80
CA PRO A 230 9.12 -5.99 48.74
C PRO A 230 9.65 -6.64 47.46
N ALA A 231 10.69 -6.06 46.87
CA ALA A 231 11.41 -6.65 45.76
C ALA A 231 12.44 -7.66 46.26
N VAL A 232 12.77 -8.67 45.46
CA VAL A 232 13.86 -9.62 45.78
C VAL A 232 15.16 -9.16 45.14
N ILE A 233 16.17 -8.95 45.97
CA ILE A 233 17.54 -8.62 45.57
C ILE A 233 18.45 -9.74 46.07
N ASP A 234 18.97 -10.54 45.14
CA ASP A 234 19.89 -11.64 45.43
C ASP A 234 19.36 -12.61 46.51
N GLY A 235 18.06 -12.94 46.43
CA GLY A 235 17.37 -13.84 47.35
C GLY A 235 16.84 -13.19 48.63
N THR A 236 17.04 -11.88 48.82
CA THR A 236 16.56 -11.15 50.00
C THR A 236 15.41 -10.20 49.63
N GLU A 237 14.31 -10.25 50.39
CA GLU A 237 13.20 -9.31 50.25
C GLU A 237 13.55 -7.94 50.85
N GLU A 238 13.45 -6.88 50.06
CA GLU A 238 13.76 -5.51 50.44
C GLU A 238 12.74 -4.52 49.89
N GLN A 239 12.39 -3.51 50.69
CA GLN A 239 11.58 -2.38 50.23
C GLN A 239 12.41 -1.41 49.39
N ALA A 240 12.64 -1.77 48.12
CA ALA A 240 13.55 -1.09 47.19
C ALA A 240 12.87 -0.56 45.90
N THR A 241 11.67 -1.03 45.57
CA THR A 241 10.90 -0.57 44.39
C THR A 241 9.56 0.02 44.85
N ASN A 242 9.64 1.15 45.55
CA ASN A 242 8.48 1.80 46.16
C ASN A 242 7.78 2.76 45.19
N ALA A 243 6.64 3.30 45.62
CA ALA A 243 5.91 4.32 44.89
C ALA A 243 6.63 5.67 44.97
N LEU A 244 6.63 6.43 43.87
CA LEU A 244 7.32 7.72 43.77
C LEU A 244 6.35 8.85 43.43
N TYR A 245 6.57 10.04 43.98
CA TYR A 245 6.03 11.29 43.43
C TYR A 245 7.11 12.39 43.47
N GLN A 246 6.92 13.44 42.70
CA GLN A 246 7.80 14.60 42.67
C GLN A 246 7.05 15.85 43.14
N VAL A 247 7.73 16.75 43.83
CA VAL A 247 7.25 18.10 44.15
C VAL A 247 7.86 19.12 43.20
N LYS A 248 7.04 20.00 42.62
CA LYS A 248 7.49 21.06 41.71
C LYS A 248 6.55 22.25 41.73
N ASP A 249 7.08 23.47 41.83
CA ASP A 249 6.25 24.70 41.86
C ASP A 249 5.68 25.08 40.49
N ALA A 250 6.38 24.71 39.42
CA ALA A 250 6.01 25.02 38.05
C ALA A 250 5.76 23.72 37.27
N TRP A 251 4.50 23.30 37.22
CA TRP A 251 4.06 22.16 36.42
C TRP A 251 3.55 22.60 35.05
N ASP A 252 4.17 22.11 33.99
CA ASP A 252 3.86 22.47 32.60
C ASP A 252 2.46 22.04 32.10
N HIS A 253 1.66 21.36 32.93
CA HIS A 253 0.32 20.87 32.59
C HIS A 253 -0.79 21.94 32.43
N LEU A 254 -0.52 23.22 32.77
CA LEU A 254 -1.52 24.32 32.75
C LEU A 254 -1.27 25.41 31.68
N GLY A 255 -0.62 25.07 30.56
CA GLY A 255 -0.77 25.87 29.33
C GLY A 255 0.19 27.05 29.14
N GLN A 256 1.28 27.14 29.88
CA GLN A 256 2.41 27.99 29.47
C GLN A 256 3.54 27.11 28.91
N GLY A 257 3.66 27.07 27.58
CA GLY A 257 4.78 26.42 26.89
C GLY A 257 4.54 25.00 26.35
N VAL A 258 3.32 24.47 26.38
CA VAL A 258 2.96 23.18 25.77
C VAL A 258 2.28 23.42 24.40
N PRO A 259 2.88 23.03 23.27
CA PRO A 259 2.28 23.17 21.94
C PRO A 259 0.96 22.39 21.81
N ASP A 260 -0.07 22.96 21.18
CA ASP A 260 -1.36 22.31 20.83
C ASP A 260 -2.05 21.47 21.92
N ASN A 261 -1.86 21.79 23.21
CA ASN A 261 -2.39 20.96 24.29
C ASN A 261 -1.90 19.48 24.20
N GLN A 262 -0.71 19.26 23.65
CA GLN A 262 -0.05 17.96 23.59
C GLN A 262 -0.08 17.28 24.98
N PRO A 263 -0.28 15.95 25.05
CA PRO A 263 -0.17 15.24 26.31
C PRO A 263 1.20 15.42 26.95
N VAL A 264 1.23 15.65 28.27
CA VAL A 264 2.49 15.77 29.03
C VAL A 264 2.67 14.51 29.87
N TYR A 265 3.79 13.84 29.66
CA TYR A 265 4.18 12.63 30.36
C TYR A 265 5.29 12.96 31.36
N TYR A 266 5.11 12.53 32.61
CA TYR A 266 6.12 12.62 33.65
C TYR A 266 6.59 11.20 33.98
N VAL A 267 7.89 10.98 33.89
CA VAL A 267 8.56 9.79 34.37
C VAL A 267 9.40 10.19 35.58
N ILE A 268 9.00 9.70 36.75
CA ILE A 268 9.61 10.03 38.03
C ILE A 268 10.37 8.79 38.52
N MET A 269 11.66 8.94 38.75
CA MET A 269 12.60 7.90 39.19
C MET A 269 13.42 8.45 40.35
N THR A 270 13.90 7.58 41.24
CA THR A 270 14.97 8.00 42.16
C THR A 270 16.21 8.44 41.37
N GLU A 271 17.06 9.28 41.96
CA GLU A 271 18.26 9.79 41.30
C GLU A 271 19.21 8.67 40.89
N MET A 272 19.35 7.63 41.71
CA MET A 272 20.14 6.46 41.34
C MET A 272 19.62 5.76 40.07
N GLU A 273 18.30 5.57 39.96
CA GLU A 273 17.66 4.92 38.82
C GLU A 273 17.74 5.81 37.56
N ARG A 274 17.48 7.12 37.70
CA ARG A 274 17.60 8.11 36.61
C ARG A 274 19.03 8.20 36.08
N ALA A 275 20.02 8.27 36.97
CA ALA A 275 21.42 8.38 36.61
C ALA A 275 21.94 7.09 35.97
N ARG A 276 21.54 5.91 36.46
CA ARG A 276 21.82 4.64 35.76
C ARG A 276 21.24 4.62 34.35
N LEU A 277 19.99 5.05 34.17
CA LEU A 277 19.38 5.08 32.84
C LEU A 277 20.14 6.03 31.89
N ALA A 278 20.63 7.15 32.41
CA ALA A 278 21.46 8.08 31.65
C ALA A 278 22.82 7.47 31.26
N ASP A 279 23.49 6.80 32.21
CA ASP A 279 24.75 6.06 32.02
C ASP A 279 24.60 4.97 30.95
N ILE A 280 23.57 4.13 31.04
CA ILE A 280 23.26 3.12 30.01
C ILE A 280 23.17 3.76 28.62
N GLY A 281 22.56 4.93 28.50
CA GLY A 281 22.30 5.59 27.22
C GLY A 281 23.39 6.55 26.76
N ASP A 282 24.52 6.63 27.45
CA ASP A 282 25.47 7.73 27.26
C ASP A 282 26.39 7.54 26.03
N GLY A 283 26.53 6.29 25.56
CA GLY A 283 27.36 5.86 24.43
C GLY A 283 28.75 5.35 24.82
N GLU A 284 29.05 5.27 26.11
CA GLU A 284 30.29 4.78 26.70
C GLU A 284 30.09 3.31 27.17
N GLY A 285 31.19 2.62 27.51
CA GLY A 285 31.16 1.28 28.12
C GLY A 285 30.60 0.10 27.31
N GLY A 286 29.97 0.33 26.15
CA GLY A 286 29.33 -0.72 25.33
C GLY A 286 27.97 -1.20 25.86
N GLU A 287 27.40 -0.47 26.82
CA GLU A 287 26.19 -0.83 27.55
C GLU A 287 24.89 -0.28 26.96
N GLN A 288 24.97 0.56 25.92
CA GLN A 288 23.82 1.17 25.24
C GLN A 288 22.77 0.18 24.76
N ASN A 289 23.16 -1.07 24.50
CA ASN A 289 22.25 -2.11 24.05
C ASN A 289 21.51 -2.83 25.19
N SER A 290 21.76 -2.45 26.46
CA SER A 290 21.07 -3.04 27.62
C SER A 290 19.58 -2.73 27.60
N ASP A 291 18.76 -3.73 27.89
CA ASP A 291 17.33 -3.64 28.14
C ASP A 291 17.00 -3.64 29.65
N ALA A 292 18.01 -3.41 30.51
CA ALA A 292 17.80 -3.21 31.94
C ALA A 292 16.76 -2.11 32.21
N GLN A 293 15.80 -2.41 33.08
CA GLN A 293 14.65 -1.55 33.38
C GLN A 293 14.74 -0.93 34.77
N MET A 294 14.39 0.35 34.84
CA MET A 294 14.39 1.16 36.06
C MET A 294 12.99 1.27 36.67
N ASN A 295 12.89 1.35 37.99
CA ASN A 295 11.63 1.56 38.70
C ASN A 295 11.22 3.04 38.60
N ALA A 296 9.98 3.29 38.19
CA ALA A 296 9.47 4.65 38.06
C ALA A 296 7.98 4.77 38.41
N THR A 297 7.53 6.01 38.56
CA THR A 297 6.13 6.41 38.46
C THR A 297 5.91 7.11 37.14
N PHE A 298 4.81 6.77 36.45
CA PHE A 298 4.36 7.45 35.25
C PHE A 298 3.09 8.25 35.54
N ILE A 299 3.09 9.52 35.14
CA ILE A 299 1.89 10.37 35.14
C ILE A 299 1.68 10.88 33.71
N SER A 300 0.49 10.70 33.16
CA SER A 300 0.11 11.31 31.88
C SER A 300 -1.00 12.33 32.08
N THR A 301 -0.82 13.54 31.54
CA THR A 301 -1.84 14.58 31.57
C THR A 301 -2.32 14.93 30.16
N GLN A 302 -3.60 15.30 30.06
CA GLN A 302 -4.19 15.91 28.88
C GLN A 302 -5.27 16.91 29.32
N GLY A 303 -4.97 18.21 29.20
CA GLY A 303 -5.79 19.25 29.82
C GLY A 303 -5.92 19.03 31.34
N PRO A 304 -7.13 19.07 31.94
CA PRO A 304 -7.32 18.88 33.38
C PRO A 304 -7.27 17.41 33.81
N THR A 305 -7.20 16.46 32.87
CA THR A 305 -7.20 15.02 33.19
C THR A 305 -5.77 14.52 33.42
N ALA A 306 -5.60 13.69 34.46
CA ALA A 306 -4.32 13.08 34.79
C ALA A 306 -4.51 11.62 35.19
N ASP A 307 -3.67 10.75 34.66
CA ASP A 307 -3.59 9.33 35.00
C ASP A 307 -2.26 9.04 35.69
N LEU A 308 -2.30 8.18 36.69
CA LEU A 308 -1.16 7.79 37.50
C LEU A 308 -0.93 6.28 37.43
N ARG A 309 0.32 5.86 37.26
CA ARG A 309 0.77 4.47 37.35
C ARG A 309 2.08 4.41 38.15
N TYR A 310 2.03 3.77 39.31
CA TYR A 310 3.22 3.45 40.10
C TYR A 310 3.89 2.18 39.61
N ASN A 311 5.17 2.01 39.99
CA ASN A 311 5.95 0.80 39.75
C ASN A 311 5.95 0.38 38.28
N VAL A 312 5.99 1.36 37.38
CA VAL A 312 6.26 1.10 35.97
C VAL A 312 7.74 0.80 35.80
N SER A 313 8.08 0.17 34.67
CA SER A 313 9.46 -0.17 34.34
C SER A 313 9.89 0.65 33.13
N VAL A 314 11.01 1.35 33.23
CA VAL A 314 11.47 2.29 32.20
C VAL A 314 12.85 1.89 31.71
N ARG A 315 13.06 1.87 30.39
CA ARG A 315 14.38 1.59 29.81
C ARG A 315 14.64 2.42 28.56
N ASN A 316 15.91 2.55 28.20
CA ASN A 316 16.30 3.07 26.89
C ASN A 316 15.85 2.07 25.80
N ARG A 317 15.55 2.58 24.61
CA ARG A 317 15.14 1.77 23.46
C ARG A 317 15.78 2.26 22.15
N GLY A 318 15.67 1.43 21.12
CA GLY A 318 16.21 1.68 19.78
C GLY A 318 17.20 0.59 19.37
N HIS A 319 17.90 0.80 18.26
CA HIS A 319 19.10 0.04 17.92
C HIS A 319 20.26 1.02 17.67
N GLY A 320 20.29 1.66 16.49
CA GLY A 320 21.29 2.69 16.18
C GLY A 320 21.11 4.00 16.97
N SER A 321 19.89 4.32 17.41
CA SER A 321 19.56 5.56 18.11
C SER A 321 19.61 5.47 19.64
N ARG A 322 20.01 4.31 20.22
CA ARG A 322 19.97 4.09 21.68
C ARG A 322 20.82 5.08 22.48
N ASN A 323 21.91 5.57 21.91
CA ASN A 323 22.82 6.56 22.52
C ASN A 323 22.57 8.01 22.05
N SER A 324 21.57 8.24 21.19
CA SER A 324 21.21 9.59 20.78
C SER A 324 20.57 10.33 21.95
N ARG A 325 21.06 11.51 22.32
CA ARG A 325 20.55 12.27 23.48
C ARG A 325 19.56 13.37 23.06
N PRO A 326 18.37 13.52 23.67
CA PRO A 326 17.83 12.63 24.70
C PRO A 326 17.49 11.25 24.13
N ASN A 327 17.66 10.22 24.95
CA ASN A 327 17.46 8.83 24.57
C ASN A 327 15.98 8.55 24.28
N ASN A 328 15.71 7.62 23.35
CA ASN A 328 14.39 7.05 23.23
C ASN A 328 14.08 6.19 24.46
N MET A 329 12.85 6.23 24.95
CA MET A 329 12.44 5.50 26.15
C MET A 329 11.30 4.53 25.83
N ARG A 330 11.27 3.41 26.54
CA ARG A 330 10.10 2.53 26.63
C ARG A 330 9.61 2.54 28.06
N VAL A 331 8.29 2.69 28.23
CA VAL A 331 7.61 2.57 29.52
C VAL A 331 6.76 1.31 29.47
N ASN A 332 7.01 0.39 30.41
CA ASN A 332 6.23 -0.84 30.58
C ASN A 332 5.37 -0.71 31.84
N PHE A 333 4.07 -0.84 31.65
CA PHE A 333 3.05 -0.88 32.68
C PHE A 333 2.85 -2.33 33.13
N LYS A 334 2.46 -2.51 34.39
CA LYS A 334 2.12 -3.81 34.93
C LYS A 334 0.87 -4.33 34.22
N SER A 335 0.85 -5.60 33.81
CA SER A 335 -0.29 -6.24 33.15
C SER A 335 -1.56 -6.28 34.02
N ASP A 336 -1.42 -6.20 35.35
CA ASP A 336 -2.55 -6.06 36.29
C ASP A 336 -3.19 -4.66 36.32
N LYS A 337 -2.46 -3.63 35.88
CA LYS A 337 -2.85 -2.21 35.89
C LYS A 337 -2.36 -1.51 34.62
N PRO A 338 -2.83 -1.93 33.43
CA PRO A 338 -2.41 -1.32 32.17
C PRO A 338 -2.80 0.17 32.13
N TRP A 339 -2.13 0.92 31.26
CA TRP A 339 -2.46 2.31 30.99
C TRP A 339 -3.26 2.37 29.70
N HIS A 340 -4.52 2.84 29.77
CA HIS A 340 -5.44 2.90 28.62
C HIS A 340 -5.48 1.59 27.82
N SER A 341 -5.53 0.46 28.53
CA SER A 341 -5.54 -0.90 27.99
C SER A 341 -4.27 -1.35 27.26
N VAL A 342 -3.15 -0.64 27.39
CA VAL A 342 -1.84 -1.09 26.92
C VAL A 342 -0.87 -1.38 28.07
N SER A 343 -0.04 -2.40 27.88
CA SER A 343 1.03 -2.81 28.79
C SER A 343 2.34 -2.07 28.52
N SER A 344 2.47 -1.38 27.38
CA SER A 344 3.67 -0.59 27.12
C SER A 344 3.50 0.47 26.04
N ILE A 345 4.34 1.50 26.12
CA ILE A 345 4.44 2.56 25.11
C ILE A 345 5.90 2.86 24.78
N ASN A 346 6.15 3.32 23.56
CA ASN A 346 7.44 3.87 23.18
C ASN A 346 7.38 5.40 23.09
N ILE A 347 8.44 6.06 23.52
CA ILE A 347 8.62 7.51 23.43
C ILE A 347 9.92 7.77 22.67
N ASN A 348 9.79 8.22 21.43
CA ASN A 348 10.87 8.38 20.47
C ASN A 348 11.30 9.85 20.36
N ALA A 349 12.62 10.07 20.32
CA ALA A 349 13.29 11.36 20.21
C ALA A 349 13.88 11.62 18.81
N GLN A 350 13.80 10.66 17.88
CA GLN A 350 14.30 10.81 16.50
C GLN A 350 13.15 11.15 15.55
N TYR A 351 13.21 12.35 14.97
CA TYR A 351 12.27 12.90 13.97
C TYR A 351 10.80 12.56 14.24
N GLY A 352 10.33 12.75 15.48
CA GLY A 352 9.03 12.27 15.93
C GLY A 352 7.86 12.74 15.06
N TYR A 353 7.92 13.96 14.52
CA TYR A 353 6.90 14.48 13.60
C TYR A 353 6.77 13.65 12.31
N ARG A 354 7.87 13.07 11.79
CA ARG A 354 7.82 12.18 10.62
C ARG A 354 7.15 10.87 10.96
N GLN A 355 7.37 10.34 12.16
CA GLN A 355 6.71 9.11 12.61
C GLN A 355 5.18 9.31 12.73
N VAL A 356 4.75 10.47 13.24
CA VAL A 356 3.32 10.84 13.32
C VAL A 356 2.71 10.99 11.93
N ILE A 357 3.37 11.72 11.02
CA ILE A 357 2.91 11.89 9.64
C ILE A 357 2.88 10.55 8.91
N GLY A 358 3.94 9.75 9.01
CA GLY A 358 4.03 8.43 8.41
C GLY A 358 2.93 7.50 8.90
N SER A 359 2.71 7.43 10.23
CA SER A 359 1.61 6.66 10.81
C SER A 359 0.25 7.07 10.22
N ALA A 360 0.01 8.37 10.04
CA ALA A 360 -1.23 8.87 9.45
C ALA A 360 -1.36 8.49 7.96
N LEU A 361 -0.28 8.59 7.19
CA LEU A 361 -0.28 8.24 5.76
C LEU A 361 -0.55 6.74 5.55
N PHE A 362 0.09 5.87 6.34
CA PHE A 362 -0.16 4.42 6.28
C PHE A 362 -1.61 4.08 6.70
N GLN A 363 -2.15 4.72 7.73
CA GLN A 363 -3.56 4.55 8.11
C GLN A 363 -4.52 4.98 7.00
N LEU A 364 -4.28 6.14 6.37
CA LEU A 364 -5.10 6.65 5.27
C LEU A 364 -4.99 5.80 4.00
N ALA A 365 -3.86 5.11 3.81
CA ALA A 365 -3.67 4.10 2.78
C ALA A 365 -4.42 2.78 3.07
N GLY A 366 -5.05 2.64 4.25
CA GLY A 366 -5.72 1.42 4.68
C GLY A 366 -4.77 0.33 5.17
N LEU A 367 -3.55 0.70 5.58
CA LEU A 367 -2.53 -0.23 6.05
C LEU A 367 -2.46 -0.27 7.58
N PRO A 368 -2.29 -1.45 8.18
CA PRO A 368 -2.05 -1.56 9.62
C PRO A 368 -0.68 -0.98 9.97
N VAL A 369 -0.63 -0.12 10.98
CA VAL A 369 0.58 0.58 11.45
C VAL A 369 0.40 1.04 12.89
N SER A 370 1.50 1.15 13.65
CA SER A 370 1.47 1.74 15.00
C SER A 370 0.83 3.13 14.96
N GLN A 371 -0.08 3.41 15.89
CA GLN A 371 -0.54 4.77 16.13
C GLN A 371 0.59 5.61 16.72
N ALA A 372 0.70 6.86 16.27
CA ALA A 372 1.70 7.79 16.77
C ALA A 372 1.08 9.18 17.02
N LYS A 373 1.57 9.86 18.06
CA LYS A 373 1.23 11.27 18.35
C LYS A 373 2.40 12.01 18.99
N LEU A 374 2.45 13.33 18.79
CA LEU A 374 3.41 14.17 19.50
C LEU A 374 3.03 14.30 20.98
N VAL A 375 4.04 14.20 21.84
CA VAL A 375 3.91 14.32 23.29
C VAL A 375 5.07 15.11 23.88
N GLN A 376 4.82 15.68 25.05
CA GLN A 376 5.84 16.26 25.92
C GLN A 376 6.29 15.23 26.95
N LEU A 377 7.59 15.13 27.21
CA LEU A 377 8.14 14.26 28.26
C LEU A 377 8.91 15.09 29.27
N ARG A 378 8.73 14.75 30.55
CA ARG A 378 9.49 15.25 31.69
C ARG A 378 10.11 14.08 32.43
N VAL A 379 11.44 14.06 32.52
CA VAL A 379 12.17 13.06 33.30
C VAL A 379 12.59 13.73 34.60
N ASN A 380 12.05 13.28 35.74
CA ASN A 380 12.18 13.97 37.02
C ASN A 380 11.88 15.48 36.91
N GLY A 381 10.85 15.84 36.14
CA GLY A 381 10.41 17.21 35.97
C GLY A 381 11.15 18.02 34.90
N ASP A 382 12.27 17.52 34.39
CA ASP A 382 13.09 18.22 33.38
C ASP A 382 12.59 17.95 31.96
N ASN A 383 12.50 19.01 31.16
CA ASN A 383 12.24 18.90 29.72
C ASN A 383 13.55 18.67 28.97
N LEU A 384 13.77 17.44 28.50
CA LEU A 384 14.97 17.08 27.74
C LEU A 384 14.81 17.26 26.22
N ALA A 385 13.63 17.67 25.74
CA ALA A 385 13.40 17.85 24.30
C ALA A 385 14.27 18.97 23.71
N VAL A 386 14.81 18.74 22.51
CA VAL A 386 15.62 19.75 21.80
C VAL A 386 14.81 20.48 20.73
N SER A 387 15.17 21.73 20.44
CA SER A 387 14.48 22.56 19.43
C SER A 387 14.91 22.29 17.98
N SER A 388 15.95 21.49 17.76
CA SER A 388 16.45 21.17 16.41
C SER A 388 15.44 20.37 15.60
N SER A 389 15.68 20.23 14.29
CA SER A 389 14.84 19.47 13.36
C SER A 389 14.64 18.00 13.71
N ARG A 390 15.43 17.47 14.64
CA ARG A 390 15.28 16.12 15.17
C ARG A 390 14.01 15.97 16.02
N MET A 391 13.56 17.01 16.72
CA MET A 391 12.45 16.89 17.69
C MET A 391 11.44 18.04 17.60
N TYR A 392 11.89 19.24 17.23
CA TYR A 392 11.08 20.45 17.32
C TYR A 392 10.39 20.61 18.69
N GLY A 393 11.13 20.28 19.76
CA GLY A 393 10.65 20.37 21.14
C GLY A 393 9.65 19.28 21.57
N SER A 394 9.40 18.26 20.75
CA SER A 394 8.43 17.19 21.07
C SER A 394 9.01 15.79 20.84
N TYR A 395 8.48 14.80 21.57
CA TYR A 395 8.72 13.38 21.33
C TYR A 395 7.55 12.78 20.54
N ALA A 396 7.76 11.62 19.91
CA ALA A 396 6.66 10.80 19.41
C ALA A 396 6.33 9.69 20.41
N HIS A 397 5.10 9.66 20.91
CA HIS A 397 4.55 8.45 21.51
C HIS A 397 4.14 7.52 20.37
N VAL A 398 4.75 6.35 20.29
CA VAL A 398 4.44 5.30 19.31
C VAL A 398 3.95 4.03 20.01
N GLU A 399 2.81 3.52 19.57
CA GLU A 399 2.23 2.27 20.02
C GLU A 399 3.17 1.07 19.80
N VAL A 400 3.14 0.12 20.73
CA VAL A 400 3.90 -1.14 20.64
C VAL A 400 3.09 -2.16 19.85
N ILE A 401 3.71 -2.80 18.86
CA ILE A 401 3.08 -3.87 18.07
C ILE A 401 3.19 -5.20 18.83
N ASN A 402 2.07 -5.66 19.39
CA ASN A 402 1.88 -6.88 20.18
C ASN A 402 0.39 -7.33 20.09
N ASP A 403 -0.08 -8.15 21.02
CA ASP A 403 -1.49 -8.58 21.13
C ASP A 403 -2.48 -7.40 21.26
N GLU A 404 -2.11 -6.35 21.98
CA GLU A 404 -2.96 -5.17 22.20
C GLU A 404 -3.12 -4.36 20.91
N PHE A 405 -2.05 -4.26 20.11
CA PHE A 405 -2.11 -3.72 18.76
C PHE A 405 -3.04 -4.54 17.87
N ALA A 406 -2.91 -5.86 17.87
CA ALA A 406 -3.76 -6.74 17.08
C ALA A 406 -5.23 -6.60 17.48
N ALA A 407 -5.52 -6.53 18.79
CA ALA A 407 -6.86 -6.29 19.33
C ALA A 407 -7.49 -4.97 18.85
N ARG A 408 -6.69 -3.92 18.69
CA ARG A 408 -7.16 -2.64 18.18
C ARG A 408 -7.31 -2.62 16.65
N GLN A 409 -6.35 -3.18 15.92
CA GLN A 409 -6.32 -3.11 14.45
C GLN A 409 -7.25 -4.10 13.76
N PHE A 410 -7.43 -5.28 14.35
CA PHE A 410 -8.20 -6.38 13.75
C PHE A 410 -9.32 -6.83 14.69
N PRO A 411 -10.29 -5.94 15.01
CA PRO A 411 -11.40 -6.31 15.89
C PRO A 411 -12.20 -7.46 15.28
N GLY A 412 -12.28 -8.58 16.00
CA GLY A 412 -12.95 -9.80 15.54
C GLY A 412 -12.01 -10.87 14.94
N ASP A 413 -10.74 -10.52 14.67
CA ASP A 413 -9.72 -11.46 14.25
C ASP A 413 -8.35 -11.08 14.85
N ASN A 414 -8.32 -10.87 16.17
CA ASN A 414 -7.17 -10.37 16.92
C ASN A 414 -6.32 -11.46 17.59
N ASN A 415 -6.72 -12.73 17.48
CA ASN A 415 -6.05 -13.87 18.11
C ASN A 415 -4.94 -14.48 17.22
N GLY A 416 -4.50 -13.73 16.21
CA GLY A 416 -3.51 -14.14 15.21
C GLY A 416 -2.06 -14.05 15.65
N SER A 417 -1.14 -14.39 14.75
CA SER A 417 0.31 -14.30 14.98
C SER A 417 0.86 -12.95 14.51
N VAL A 418 1.61 -12.28 15.39
CA VAL A 418 2.41 -11.08 15.14
C VAL A 418 3.87 -11.51 15.14
N TYR A 419 4.60 -11.21 14.07
CA TYR A 419 6.04 -11.44 13.99
C TYR A 419 6.77 -10.11 13.82
N LYS A 420 7.70 -9.78 14.71
CA LYS A 420 8.71 -8.76 14.43
C LYS A 420 9.77 -9.37 13.52
N CYS A 421 10.00 -8.76 12.38
CA CYS A 421 10.97 -9.20 11.39
C CYS A 421 12.15 -8.23 11.45
N MET A 422 13.31 -8.72 11.87
CA MET A 422 14.55 -7.94 11.92
C MET A 422 15.76 -8.78 11.53
N ARG A 423 16.81 -8.13 11.05
CA ARG A 423 18.06 -8.81 10.70
C ARG A 423 19.00 -8.85 11.92
N ASP A 424 18.89 -9.90 12.71
CA ASP A 424 19.82 -10.19 13.80
C ASP A 424 21.05 -10.98 13.29
N GLY A 425 20.91 -11.71 12.19
CA GLY A 425 22.01 -12.39 11.53
C GLY A 425 21.66 -13.02 10.18
N GLY A 426 22.68 -13.52 9.47
CA GLY A 426 22.50 -14.20 8.19
C GLY A 426 21.79 -13.34 7.14
N PRO A 427 20.88 -13.93 6.34
CA PRO A 427 20.18 -13.21 5.26
C PRO A 427 19.07 -12.27 5.74
N GLY A 428 18.77 -12.20 7.05
CA GLY A 428 17.64 -11.42 7.59
C GLY A 428 16.28 -12.09 7.41
N ALA A 429 15.20 -11.34 7.64
CA ALA A 429 13.82 -11.79 7.47
C ALA A 429 13.34 -11.58 6.03
N ASP A 430 13.91 -12.33 5.09
CA ASP A 430 13.80 -12.14 3.63
C ASP A 430 12.62 -12.86 2.96
N LEU A 431 11.77 -13.53 3.75
CA LEU A 431 10.61 -14.32 3.32
C LEU A 431 10.95 -15.60 2.52
N VAL A 432 12.21 -16.04 2.53
CA VAL A 432 12.63 -17.28 1.87
C VAL A 432 12.27 -18.51 2.73
N HIS A 433 11.73 -19.55 2.10
CA HIS A 433 11.39 -20.80 2.76
C HIS A 433 12.63 -21.54 3.28
N ARG A 434 12.59 -22.03 4.52
CA ARG A 434 13.71 -22.69 5.22
C ARG A 434 13.31 -24.04 5.84
N GLY A 435 12.27 -24.68 5.29
CA GLY A 435 11.70 -25.91 5.82
C GLY A 435 10.79 -25.67 7.02
N ASN A 436 10.30 -26.75 7.64
CA ASN A 436 9.26 -26.70 8.67
C ASN A 436 9.85 -26.86 10.08
N SER A 437 10.86 -26.07 10.42
CA SER A 437 11.51 -26.08 11.75
C SER A 437 11.67 -24.65 12.30
N PRO A 438 11.33 -24.37 13.57
CA PRO A 438 11.44 -23.02 14.14
C PRO A 438 12.86 -22.47 14.07
N SER A 439 13.87 -23.35 14.20
CA SER A 439 15.29 -22.98 14.14
C SER A 439 15.70 -22.28 12.85
N GLY A 440 14.99 -22.50 11.74
CA GLY A 440 15.24 -21.83 10.47
C GLY A 440 14.82 -20.36 10.44
N TYR A 441 13.98 -19.93 11.39
CA TYR A 441 13.33 -18.62 11.37
C TYR A 441 13.62 -17.78 12.61
N THR A 442 13.78 -18.39 13.79
CA THR A 442 13.87 -17.70 15.09
C THR A 442 15.04 -16.71 15.23
N GLN A 443 16.04 -16.74 14.35
CA GLN A 443 17.10 -15.74 14.33
C GLN A 443 16.58 -14.37 13.88
N ASN A 444 15.65 -14.32 12.91
CA ASN A 444 15.23 -13.07 12.28
C ASN A 444 13.72 -12.78 12.42
N TYR A 445 12.93 -13.80 12.78
CA TYR A 445 11.50 -13.68 13.05
C TYR A 445 11.24 -13.88 14.54
N PHE A 446 10.73 -12.85 15.20
CA PHE A 446 10.47 -12.83 16.63
C PHE A 446 8.97 -12.77 16.88
N LYS A 447 8.40 -13.87 17.33
CA LYS A 447 6.97 -13.98 17.65
C LYS A 447 6.60 -13.04 18.82
N LYS A 448 5.64 -12.13 18.59
CA LYS A 448 5.18 -11.08 19.54
C LYS A 448 3.79 -11.31 20.11
N SER A 449 3.03 -12.23 19.54
CA SER A 449 1.77 -12.79 20.07
C SER A 449 1.82 -14.31 20.06
N ASN A 450 0.93 -15.01 20.77
CA ASN A 450 0.83 -16.47 20.73
C ASN A 450 2.16 -17.22 21.01
N ARG A 451 3.07 -16.62 21.81
CA ARG A 451 4.44 -17.13 22.03
C ARG A 451 4.44 -18.55 22.62
N ALA A 452 3.58 -18.79 23.61
CA ALA A 452 3.49 -20.07 24.31
C ALA A 452 3.04 -21.24 23.43
N LYS A 453 2.20 -20.97 22.41
CA LYS A 453 1.81 -21.99 21.43
C LYS A 453 3.02 -22.51 20.65
N ASN A 454 4.03 -21.66 20.46
CA ASN A 454 5.25 -21.95 19.70
C ASN A 454 4.99 -22.65 18.36
N ASP A 455 3.86 -22.32 17.74
CA ASP A 455 3.46 -22.79 16.41
C ASP A 455 3.93 -21.79 15.37
N TRP A 456 4.54 -22.26 14.29
CA TRP A 456 5.14 -21.45 13.24
C TRP A 456 4.67 -21.88 11.85
N SER A 457 3.66 -22.76 11.76
CA SER A 457 3.19 -23.32 10.49
C SER A 457 2.69 -22.24 9.53
N ASP A 458 2.07 -21.18 10.05
CA ASP A 458 1.63 -20.02 9.28
C ASP A 458 2.78 -19.34 8.51
N LEU A 459 3.94 -19.19 9.14
CA LEU A 459 5.13 -18.60 8.53
C LEU A 459 5.81 -19.56 7.53
N TYR A 460 5.81 -20.86 7.82
CA TYR A 460 6.31 -21.87 6.88
C TYR A 460 5.51 -21.83 5.59
N ASP A 461 4.19 -21.85 5.71
CA ASP A 461 3.27 -21.80 4.58
C ASP A 461 3.44 -20.50 3.80
N LEU A 462 3.48 -19.33 4.46
CA LEU A 462 3.72 -18.05 3.78
C LEU A 462 4.99 -18.08 2.93
N THR A 463 6.11 -18.49 3.55
CA THR A 463 7.41 -18.47 2.85
C THR A 463 7.47 -19.52 1.75
N TYR A 464 6.86 -20.69 1.94
CA TYR A 464 6.72 -21.70 0.89
C TYR A 464 5.95 -21.15 -0.30
N GLN A 465 4.79 -20.51 -0.07
CA GLN A 465 4.00 -20.02 -1.18
C GLN A 465 4.68 -18.88 -1.96
N LEU A 466 5.51 -18.08 -1.29
CA LEU A 466 6.25 -17.01 -1.94
C LEU A 466 7.45 -17.50 -2.75
N THR A 467 8.09 -18.61 -2.40
CA THR A 467 9.34 -19.04 -3.06
C THR A 467 9.28 -20.38 -3.78
N GLU A 468 8.44 -21.32 -3.34
CA GLU A 468 8.48 -22.72 -3.78
C GLU A 468 7.23 -23.21 -4.52
N SER A 469 6.12 -22.44 -4.56
CA SER A 469 4.91 -22.91 -5.30
C SER A 469 5.21 -23.15 -6.79
N PRO A 470 4.50 -24.08 -7.45
CA PRO A 470 4.56 -24.27 -8.90
C PRO A 470 4.15 -23.00 -9.67
N ASP A 471 4.76 -22.74 -10.83
CA ASP A 471 4.49 -21.53 -11.62
C ASP A 471 3.05 -21.41 -12.11
N ASP A 472 2.36 -22.53 -12.36
CA ASP A 472 0.99 -22.58 -12.86
C ASP A 472 -0.08 -22.26 -11.79
N THR A 473 0.23 -22.43 -10.51
CA THR A 473 -0.66 -22.11 -9.38
C THR A 473 -0.15 -20.98 -8.48
N TYR A 474 1.10 -20.52 -8.69
CA TYR A 474 1.83 -19.61 -7.82
C TYR A 474 0.99 -18.42 -7.34
N LEU A 475 0.34 -17.70 -8.27
CA LEU A 475 -0.36 -16.48 -7.89
C LEU A 475 -1.60 -16.75 -7.02
N ASP A 476 -2.32 -17.84 -7.26
CA ASP A 476 -3.48 -18.23 -6.46
C ASP A 476 -3.04 -18.78 -5.08
N ASP A 477 -1.92 -19.50 -5.05
CA ASP A 477 -1.29 -19.97 -3.82
C ASP A 477 -0.83 -18.79 -2.94
N VAL A 478 -0.19 -17.78 -3.52
CA VAL A 478 0.20 -16.55 -2.81
C VAL A 478 -1.05 -15.79 -2.34
N ARG A 479 -2.09 -15.64 -3.16
CA ARG A 479 -3.36 -14.99 -2.77
C ARG A 479 -4.03 -15.66 -1.57
N SER A 480 -3.83 -16.97 -1.38
CA SER A 480 -4.37 -17.71 -0.23
C SER A 480 -3.70 -17.35 1.11
N ARG A 481 -2.48 -16.79 1.07
CA ARG A 481 -1.68 -16.43 2.27
C ARG A 481 -1.28 -14.97 2.34
N VAL A 482 -1.54 -14.14 1.33
CA VAL A 482 -1.08 -12.75 1.27
C VAL A 482 -2.22 -11.81 0.88
N HIS A 483 -2.39 -10.72 1.62
CA HIS A 483 -3.20 -9.59 1.16
C HIS A 483 -2.42 -8.79 0.10
N ILE A 484 -2.41 -9.28 -1.14
CA ILE A 484 -1.58 -8.74 -2.23
C ILE A 484 -1.78 -7.23 -2.39
N GLU A 485 -3.02 -6.74 -2.45
CA GLU A 485 -3.29 -5.30 -2.57
C GLU A 485 -2.68 -4.49 -1.42
N ALA A 486 -2.75 -4.99 -0.18
CA ALA A 486 -2.16 -4.34 0.98
C ALA A 486 -0.62 -4.35 0.90
N TRP A 487 -0.02 -5.43 0.39
CA TRP A 487 1.43 -5.51 0.18
C TRP A 487 1.89 -4.53 -0.91
N LEU A 488 1.18 -4.43 -2.03
CA LEU A 488 1.50 -3.47 -3.09
C LEU A 488 1.38 -2.02 -2.60
N LYS A 489 0.34 -1.71 -1.82
CA LYS A 489 0.18 -0.42 -1.14
C LYS A 489 1.34 -0.13 -0.17
N PHE A 490 1.73 -1.11 0.63
CA PHE A 490 2.87 -0.99 1.55
C PHE A 490 4.18 -0.69 0.81
N LEU A 491 4.47 -1.41 -0.28
CA LEU A 491 5.67 -1.22 -1.09
C LEU A 491 5.64 0.15 -1.78
N ALA A 492 4.53 0.46 -2.46
CA ALA A 492 4.37 1.72 -3.21
C ALA A 492 4.51 2.94 -2.30
N LEU A 493 3.88 2.92 -1.12
CA LEU A 493 3.95 4.03 -0.19
C LEU A 493 5.39 4.22 0.34
N ASN A 494 6.10 3.16 0.69
CA ASN A 494 7.50 3.26 1.12
C ASN A 494 8.42 3.83 0.01
N GLU A 495 8.22 3.41 -1.24
CA GLU A 495 9.01 3.86 -2.40
C GLU A 495 8.74 5.33 -2.76
N LEU A 496 7.50 5.79 -2.62
CA LEU A 496 7.13 7.19 -2.83
C LEU A 496 7.56 8.09 -1.67
N LEU A 497 7.53 7.59 -0.44
CA LEU A 497 8.09 8.29 0.72
C LEU A 497 9.63 8.33 0.71
N GLY A 498 10.26 7.55 -0.17
CA GLY A 498 11.71 7.31 -0.22
C GLY A 498 12.26 6.95 1.15
N ASN A 499 11.60 6.01 1.82
CA ASN A 499 12.01 5.53 3.14
C ASN A 499 13.46 5.03 3.09
N THR A 500 14.34 5.63 3.89
CA THR A 500 15.76 5.26 4.00
C THR A 500 16.05 4.34 5.17
N GLU A 501 15.05 3.94 5.95
CA GLU A 501 15.20 2.93 6.99
C GLU A 501 15.59 1.58 6.39
N THR A 502 16.29 0.70 7.08
CA THR A 502 16.40 -0.69 6.62
C THR A 502 15.01 -1.34 6.66
N THR A 503 14.33 -1.49 5.52
CA THR A 503 12.96 -2.04 5.47
C THR A 503 12.80 -3.00 4.31
N LEU A 504 11.91 -3.99 4.44
CA LEU A 504 11.59 -4.94 3.36
C LEU A 504 11.35 -4.24 2.02
N ALA A 505 10.65 -3.09 2.05
CA ALA A 505 10.32 -2.32 0.85
C ALA A 505 11.54 -1.77 0.09
N ASN A 506 12.67 -1.54 0.75
CA ASN A 506 13.87 -1.02 0.08
C ASN A 506 14.94 -2.08 -0.16
N GLY A 507 14.57 -3.36 -0.08
CA GLY A 507 15.45 -4.50 -0.36
C GLY A 507 16.27 -4.94 0.86
N SER A 508 16.06 -4.35 2.03
CA SER A 508 16.69 -4.78 3.28
C SER A 508 15.70 -5.66 4.07
N PRO A 509 15.99 -6.93 4.34
CA PRO A 509 15.07 -7.82 5.05
C PRO A 509 15.07 -7.57 6.57
N ASP A 510 14.68 -6.37 6.96
CA ASP A 510 14.75 -5.78 8.31
C ASP A 510 13.58 -4.82 8.58
N ASP A 511 13.39 -4.42 9.83
CA ASP A 511 12.41 -3.44 10.36
C ASP A 511 11.01 -3.43 9.70
N TYR A 512 10.34 -4.58 9.75
CA TYR A 512 8.92 -4.70 9.49
C TYR A 512 8.26 -5.71 10.42
N TYR A 513 6.92 -5.75 10.41
CA TYR A 513 6.14 -6.75 11.12
C TYR A 513 5.23 -7.49 10.15
N LEU A 514 4.92 -8.73 10.49
CA LEU A 514 3.90 -9.56 9.84
C LEU A 514 2.75 -9.80 10.81
N TYR A 515 1.53 -9.78 10.29
CA TYR A 515 0.34 -10.21 11.02
C TYR A 515 -0.52 -11.15 10.17
N ALA A 516 -0.89 -12.31 10.71
CA ALA A 516 -1.91 -13.19 10.15
C ALA A 516 -2.96 -13.48 11.23
N GLY A 517 -4.24 -13.30 10.88
CA GLY A 517 -5.36 -13.56 11.75
C GLY A 517 -5.58 -15.06 11.99
N ALA A 518 -6.39 -15.37 13.01
CA ALA A 518 -6.84 -16.73 13.27
C ALA A 518 -8.03 -17.13 12.37
N VAL A 519 -8.78 -16.15 11.86
CA VAL A 519 -9.91 -16.35 10.92
C VAL A 519 -9.43 -16.14 9.49
N ASP A 520 -8.83 -14.99 9.19
CA ASP A 520 -8.18 -14.70 7.91
C ASP A 520 -6.67 -14.92 8.04
N SER A 521 -6.22 -16.05 7.53
CA SER A 521 -4.81 -16.45 7.60
C SER A 521 -3.88 -15.72 6.62
N ARG A 522 -4.40 -14.74 5.86
CA ARG A 522 -3.58 -13.94 4.96
C ARG A 522 -2.77 -12.91 5.73
N PHE A 523 -1.51 -12.74 5.31
CA PHE A 523 -0.57 -11.87 5.99
C PHE A 523 -0.70 -10.41 5.55
N TYR A 524 -0.66 -9.50 6.53
CA TYR A 524 -0.38 -8.09 6.35
C TYR A 524 1.08 -7.77 6.63
N LEU A 525 1.65 -6.84 5.85
CA LEU A 525 2.88 -6.14 6.19
C LEU A 525 2.56 -4.89 7.04
N ILE A 526 3.35 -4.67 8.08
CA ILE A 526 3.21 -3.54 9.00
C ILE A 526 4.57 -2.83 9.10
N GLN A 527 4.60 -1.53 8.83
CA GLN A 527 5.85 -0.77 8.80
C GLN A 527 6.37 -0.48 10.22
N HIS A 528 7.69 -0.61 10.40
CA HIS A 528 8.42 -0.14 11.59
C HIS A 528 9.26 1.11 11.26
N ASP A 529 9.70 1.86 12.27
CA ASP A 529 10.58 3.05 12.16
C ASP A 529 10.29 4.00 10.97
N LEU A 530 9.40 4.95 11.21
CA LEU A 530 8.95 5.94 10.22
C LEU A 530 9.64 7.31 10.38
N ASP A 531 10.80 7.39 11.04
CA ASP A 531 11.58 8.62 11.15
C ASP A 531 12.45 8.90 9.90
N SER A 532 12.65 7.88 9.08
CA SER A 532 13.51 7.87 7.89
C SER A 532 12.80 8.17 6.56
N ILE A 533 11.59 8.72 6.60
CA ILE A 533 10.80 9.09 5.41
C ILE A 533 11.01 10.54 4.95
N PHE A 534 10.70 10.83 3.67
CA PHE A 534 10.89 12.13 3.01
C PHE A 534 12.36 12.62 2.97
N GLN A 535 13.32 11.69 2.90
CA GLN A 535 14.74 12.02 2.99
C GLN A 535 15.49 11.94 1.65
N ARG A 536 15.13 11.02 0.75
CA ARG A 536 15.96 10.71 -0.42
C ARG A 536 15.16 10.58 -1.71
N ASN A 537 15.31 11.57 -2.59
CA ASN A 537 14.88 11.49 -3.98
C ASN A 537 15.89 10.70 -4.85
N GLY A 538 15.48 10.35 -6.07
CA GLY A 538 16.35 9.70 -7.06
C GLY A 538 16.64 8.22 -6.78
N VAL A 539 15.88 7.59 -5.88
CA VAL A 539 15.94 6.14 -5.66
C VAL A 539 15.08 5.40 -6.70
N ASP A 540 15.36 4.12 -6.92
CA ASP A 540 14.52 3.29 -7.77
C ASP A 540 13.07 3.16 -7.21
N ILE A 541 12.13 2.62 -7.99
CA ILE A 541 10.76 2.32 -7.54
C ILE A 541 10.55 0.83 -7.28
N LEU A 542 11.58 0.01 -7.45
CA LEU A 542 11.61 -1.43 -7.21
C LEU A 542 12.81 -1.81 -6.36
N ARG A 543 13.15 -1.00 -5.33
CA ARG A 543 14.31 -1.28 -4.46
C ARG A 543 14.23 -2.66 -3.77
N PHE A 544 13.03 -3.18 -3.56
CA PHE A 544 12.80 -4.54 -3.05
C PHE A 544 13.12 -5.67 -4.05
N TRP A 545 13.40 -5.38 -5.32
CA TRP A 545 13.66 -6.39 -6.36
C TRP A 545 14.82 -7.34 -6.02
N GLY A 546 15.76 -6.93 -5.16
CA GLY A 546 16.84 -7.80 -4.69
C GLY A 546 16.39 -8.98 -3.80
N LEU A 547 15.14 -8.96 -3.30
CA LEU A 547 14.59 -10.00 -2.44
C LEU A 547 13.86 -11.06 -3.28
N PRO A 548 14.29 -12.34 -3.31
CA PRO A 548 13.76 -13.35 -4.21
C PRO A 548 12.24 -13.50 -4.17
N ALA A 549 11.65 -13.52 -2.97
CA ALA A 549 10.19 -13.62 -2.78
C ALA A 549 9.43 -12.45 -3.43
N LEU A 550 9.93 -11.22 -3.27
CA LEU A 550 9.27 -10.03 -3.85
C LEU A 550 9.58 -9.86 -5.34
N ALA A 551 10.76 -10.27 -5.79
CA ALA A 551 11.12 -10.31 -7.20
C ALA A 551 10.18 -11.23 -7.97
N ARG A 552 9.96 -12.46 -7.48
CA ARG A 552 9.03 -13.42 -8.09
C ARG A 552 7.60 -12.87 -8.14
N LEU A 553 7.12 -12.27 -7.05
CA LEU A 553 5.79 -11.67 -6.99
C LEU A 553 5.61 -10.52 -7.99
N ILE A 554 6.55 -9.57 -8.05
CA ILE A 554 6.42 -8.39 -8.91
C ILE A 554 6.73 -8.68 -10.38
N SER A 555 7.35 -9.82 -10.71
CA SER A 555 7.54 -10.29 -12.09
C SER A 555 6.24 -10.74 -12.77
N ASP A 556 5.18 -11.04 -12.01
CA ASP A 556 3.88 -11.35 -12.60
C ASP A 556 3.26 -10.08 -13.23
N PRO A 557 2.92 -10.07 -14.53
CA PRO A 557 2.42 -8.88 -15.21
C PRO A 557 1.16 -8.27 -14.57
N THR A 558 0.28 -9.10 -14.00
CA THR A 558 -0.95 -8.63 -13.35
C THR A 558 -0.62 -7.90 -12.04
N ILE A 559 0.42 -8.34 -11.34
CA ILE A 559 0.91 -7.72 -10.12
C ILE A 559 1.70 -6.45 -10.40
N THR A 560 2.57 -6.44 -11.41
CA THR A 560 3.29 -5.23 -11.81
C THR A 560 2.33 -4.11 -12.20
N LEU A 561 1.29 -4.44 -12.98
CA LEU A 561 0.26 -3.49 -13.40
C LEU A 561 -0.47 -2.88 -12.19
N GLN A 562 -0.87 -3.71 -11.23
CA GLN A 562 -1.50 -3.23 -9.98
C GLN A 562 -0.55 -2.35 -9.16
N TYR A 563 0.73 -2.70 -9.10
CA TYR A 563 1.74 -1.92 -8.39
C TYR A 563 1.90 -0.52 -8.99
N TYR A 564 2.04 -0.41 -10.32
CA TYR A 564 2.18 0.88 -10.99
C TYR A 564 0.92 1.74 -10.90
N ARG A 565 -0.27 1.13 -10.98
CA ARG A 565 -1.53 1.84 -10.69
C ARG A 565 -1.56 2.39 -9.27
N THR A 566 -1.12 1.61 -8.29
CA THR A 566 -1.04 2.05 -6.88
C THR A 566 -0.07 3.23 -6.71
N LEU A 567 1.08 3.22 -7.41
CA LEU A 567 2.00 4.36 -7.42
C LEU A 567 1.34 5.62 -7.99
N ASP A 568 0.70 5.50 -9.15
CA ASP A 568 0.04 6.63 -9.82
C ASP A 568 -1.10 7.21 -8.96
N GLU A 569 -1.94 6.34 -8.38
CA GLU A 569 -3.04 6.71 -7.48
C GLU A 569 -2.54 7.50 -6.26
N TYR A 570 -1.48 7.04 -5.58
CA TYR A 570 -0.94 7.74 -4.42
C TYR A 570 -0.34 9.09 -4.78
N MET A 571 0.37 9.19 -5.90
CA MET A 571 0.95 10.45 -6.35
C MET A 571 -0.13 11.47 -6.76
N ALA A 572 -1.23 11.00 -7.38
CA ALA A 572 -2.36 11.83 -7.77
C ALA A 572 -3.26 12.22 -6.58
N SER A 573 -3.25 11.47 -5.48
CA SER A 573 -4.13 11.67 -4.32
C SER A 573 -3.36 11.97 -3.02
N LEU A 574 -3.10 10.96 -2.19
CA LEU A 574 -2.58 11.06 -0.83
C LEU A 574 -1.27 11.84 -0.73
N LEU A 575 -0.37 11.67 -1.70
CA LEU A 575 0.94 12.30 -1.75
C LEU A 575 1.02 13.50 -2.70
N SER A 576 -0.11 13.92 -3.28
CA SER A 576 -0.18 15.19 -4.00
C SER A 576 0.03 16.36 -3.03
N PRO A 577 0.46 17.55 -3.50
CA PRO A 577 0.57 18.73 -2.64
C PRO A 577 -0.72 19.07 -1.88
N ALA A 578 -1.88 18.88 -2.50
CA ALA A 578 -3.17 19.10 -1.85
C ALA A 578 -3.48 18.01 -0.80
N GLY A 579 -3.20 16.74 -1.13
CA GLY A 579 -3.38 15.61 -0.22
C GLY A 579 -2.54 15.75 1.06
N LEU A 580 -1.25 16.06 0.92
CA LEU A 580 -0.37 16.26 2.07
C LEU A 580 -0.80 17.44 2.95
N ARG A 581 -1.22 18.57 2.35
CA ARG A 581 -1.77 19.70 3.11
C ARG A 581 -3.01 19.30 3.92
N GLN A 582 -3.89 18.48 3.35
CA GLN A 582 -5.06 17.97 4.06
C GLN A 582 -4.66 17.05 5.22
N VAL A 583 -3.65 16.19 5.03
CA VAL A 583 -3.12 15.34 6.11
C VAL A 583 -2.54 16.20 7.23
N PHE A 584 -1.67 17.16 6.91
CA PHE A 584 -1.05 18.02 7.91
C PHE A 584 -2.08 18.84 8.69
N GLY A 585 -3.10 19.37 8.02
CA GLY A 585 -4.18 20.12 8.66
C GLY A 585 -5.07 19.30 9.61
N ARG A 586 -4.97 17.97 9.60
CA ARG A 586 -5.70 17.06 10.52
C ARG A 586 -4.85 16.58 11.69
N LEU A 587 -3.54 16.86 11.69
CA LEU A 587 -2.61 16.39 12.70
C LEU A 587 -2.24 17.52 13.67
N SER A 588 -2.08 17.20 14.95
CA SER A 588 -1.53 18.13 15.95
C SER A 588 0.00 18.16 15.81
N LEU A 589 0.49 19.10 14.99
CA LEU A 589 1.91 19.24 14.63
C LEU A 589 2.57 20.52 15.18
N SER A 590 1.94 21.25 16.10
CA SER A 590 2.56 22.47 16.65
C SER A 590 3.94 22.22 17.25
N GLY A 591 4.81 23.20 17.04
CA GLY A 591 6.25 23.10 17.22
C GLY A 591 7.01 22.80 15.91
N VAL A 592 6.40 22.05 14.98
CA VAL A 592 6.99 21.78 13.66
C VAL A 592 6.85 23.02 12.77
N PRO A 593 7.94 23.59 12.23
CA PRO A 593 7.87 24.77 11.37
C PRO A 593 7.20 24.48 10.02
N ASP A 594 6.42 25.43 9.50
CA ASP A 594 5.81 25.33 8.16
C ASP A 594 6.84 25.02 7.07
N SER A 595 8.06 25.55 7.18
CA SER A 595 9.14 25.27 6.24
C SER A 595 9.54 23.79 6.19
N ALA A 596 9.43 23.05 7.29
CA ALA A 596 9.67 21.61 7.32
C ALA A 596 8.55 20.85 6.60
N LEU A 597 7.30 21.26 6.80
CA LEU A 597 6.13 20.67 6.14
C LEU A 597 6.12 20.96 4.63
N GLU A 598 6.41 22.19 4.23
CA GLU A 598 6.62 22.57 2.83
C GLU A 598 7.79 21.80 2.20
N GLY A 599 8.85 21.54 2.96
CA GLY A 599 9.94 20.66 2.52
C GLY A 599 9.46 19.25 2.15
N MET A 600 8.52 18.68 2.90
CA MET A 600 7.93 17.36 2.63
C MET A 600 6.99 17.39 1.41
N ILE A 601 6.23 18.47 1.22
CA ILE A 601 5.40 18.68 0.02
C ILE A 601 6.28 18.79 -1.23
N ASN A 602 7.33 19.62 -1.17
CA ASN A 602 8.29 19.78 -2.26
C ASN A 602 9.02 18.47 -2.55
N TYR A 603 9.35 17.68 -1.52
CA TYR A 603 9.89 16.35 -1.69
C TYR A 603 8.94 15.47 -2.52
N ALA A 604 7.66 15.38 -2.15
CA ALA A 604 6.70 14.52 -2.83
C ALA A 604 6.46 14.96 -4.29
N ALA A 605 6.38 16.27 -4.54
CA ALA A 605 6.25 16.81 -5.89
C ALA A 605 7.48 16.46 -6.77
N ASN A 606 8.69 16.58 -6.22
CA ASN A 606 9.92 16.20 -6.91
C ASN A 606 9.97 14.68 -7.15
N ARG A 607 9.51 13.87 -6.19
CA ARG A 607 9.45 12.42 -6.34
C ARG A 607 8.48 12.02 -7.45
N TYR A 608 7.32 12.66 -7.53
CA TYR A 608 6.36 12.46 -8.62
C TYR A 608 6.99 12.74 -9.98
N ALA A 609 7.67 13.88 -10.14
CA ALA A 609 8.33 14.25 -11.40
C ALA A 609 9.40 13.23 -11.84
N GLN A 610 10.00 12.50 -10.90
CA GLN A 610 11.00 11.45 -11.19
C GLN A 610 10.39 10.09 -11.52
N VAL A 611 9.27 9.76 -10.88
CA VAL A 611 8.60 8.46 -11.04
C VAL A 611 7.75 8.46 -12.30
N ARG A 612 7.04 9.56 -12.58
CA ARG A 612 6.07 9.68 -13.68
C ARG A 612 6.62 9.20 -15.04
N PRO A 613 7.82 9.61 -15.51
CA PRO A 613 8.33 9.15 -16.81
C PRO A 613 8.65 7.66 -16.90
N ARG A 614 8.71 6.95 -15.76
CA ARG A 614 8.94 5.50 -15.72
C ARG A 614 7.65 4.69 -15.78
N ILE A 615 6.51 5.31 -15.44
CA ILE A 615 5.23 4.62 -15.34
C ILE A 615 4.14 5.23 -16.23
N GLN A 616 4.44 6.26 -17.02
CA GLN A 616 3.54 6.84 -18.02
C GLN A 616 4.32 7.06 -19.32
N GLY A 617 3.69 6.72 -20.46
CA GLY A 617 4.30 6.87 -21.78
C GLY A 617 3.30 6.59 -22.91
N SER A 618 3.61 7.05 -24.13
CA SER A 618 2.82 6.73 -25.32
C SER A 618 3.22 5.38 -25.90
N LEU A 619 2.34 4.78 -26.71
CA LEU A 619 2.68 3.64 -27.53
C LEU A 619 3.74 4.04 -28.56
N THR A 620 4.81 3.26 -28.66
CA THR A 620 5.83 3.40 -29.70
C THR A 620 5.99 2.08 -30.44
N MET A 621 6.51 2.16 -31.66
CA MET A 621 6.86 1.00 -32.47
C MET A 621 8.25 1.23 -33.10
N GLU A 622 9.09 0.22 -32.96
CA GLU A 622 10.49 0.19 -33.36
C GLU A 622 10.76 -1.08 -34.16
N THR A 623 11.65 -1.00 -35.14
CA THR A 623 12.10 -2.13 -35.93
C THR A 623 13.56 -1.98 -36.36
N THR A 624 14.18 -3.09 -36.74
CA THR A 624 15.54 -3.12 -37.30
C THR A 624 15.55 -3.10 -38.84
N LEU A 625 14.40 -2.98 -39.48
CA LEU A 625 14.34 -2.87 -40.95
C LEU A 625 15.09 -1.60 -41.40
N PRO A 626 15.93 -1.69 -42.46
CA PRO A 626 16.55 -0.52 -43.04
C PRO A 626 15.49 0.40 -43.67
N MET A 627 15.72 1.70 -43.58
CA MET A 627 14.96 2.68 -44.37
C MET A 627 15.47 2.63 -45.82
N GLY A 628 14.57 2.36 -46.76
CA GLY A 628 14.80 2.52 -48.19
C GLY A 628 14.71 3.98 -48.60
N GLU A 629 14.40 4.26 -49.87
CA GLU A 629 14.24 5.66 -50.33
C GLU A 629 13.03 6.36 -49.69
N GLN A 630 11.93 5.62 -49.44
CA GLN A 630 10.68 6.17 -48.90
C GLN A 630 10.04 5.33 -47.77
N PHE A 631 10.27 4.02 -47.75
CA PHE A 631 9.63 3.09 -46.81
C PHE A 631 10.65 2.20 -46.12
N LEU A 632 10.26 1.59 -45.00
CA LEU A 632 11.06 0.53 -44.37
C LEU A 632 11.04 -0.72 -45.26
N GLU A 633 12.20 -1.30 -45.55
CA GLU A 633 12.30 -2.42 -46.49
C GLU A 633 12.56 -3.75 -45.78
N SER A 634 11.76 -4.78 -46.11
CA SER A 634 11.98 -6.15 -45.66
C SER A 634 12.49 -7.04 -46.79
N SER A 635 13.47 -7.89 -46.47
CA SER A 635 13.96 -8.95 -47.37
C SER A 635 13.21 -10.29 -47.20
N GLY A 636 12.35 -10.40 -46.19
CA GLY A 636 11.57 -11.59 -45.89
C GLY A 636 10.11 -11.28 -45.57
N ARG A 637 9.26 -12.32 -45.53
CA ARG A 637 7.82 -12.16 -45.26
C ARG A 637 7.49 -11.83 -43.81
N SER A 638 8.50 -11.74 -42.93
CA SER A 638 8.35 -11.56 -41.49
C SER A 638 9.07 -10.31 -40.99
N VAL A 639 8.41 -9.52 -40.15
CA VAL A 639 8.98 -8.34 -39.47
C VAL A 639 9.12 -8.61 -37.97
N MET A 640 10.24 -8.17 -37.40
CA MET A 640 10.43 -8.08 -35.95
C MET A 640 10.11 -6.67 -35.48
N LEU A 641 9.24 -6.58 -34.48
CA LEU A 641 8.75 -5.32 -33.93
C LEU A 641 8.92 -5.30 -32.42
N SER A 642 9.23 -4.14 -31.89
CA SER A 642 9.23 -3.89 -30.45
C SER A 642 8.77 -2.48 -30.16
N GLY A 643 8.51 -2.15 -28.91
CA GLY A 643 8.20 -0.78 -28.55
C GLY A 643 7.93 -0.61 -27.07
N LYS A 644 7.48 0.59 -26.72
CA LYS A 644 7.06 0.96 -25.37
C LYS A 644 5.56 1.26 -25.35
N ALA A 645 4.94 1.16 -24.18
CA ALA A 645 3.57 1.61 -23.95
C ALA A 645 3.39 2.00 -22.48
N ASP A 646 2.27 2.64 -22.16
CA ASP A 646 1.94 3.02 -20.78
C ASP A 646 1.77 1.77 -19.89
N PRO A 647 2.63 1.54 -18.88
CA PRO A 647 2.58 0.34 -18.05
C PRO A 647 1.55 0.42 -16.91
N VAL A 648 0.89 1.56 -16.72
CA VAL A 648 -0.21 1.75 -15.75
C VAL A 648 -1.55 1.35 -16.37
N LEU A 649 -1.76 1.68 -17.65
CA LEU A 649 -3.05 1.47 -18.33
C LEU A 649 -3.07 0.22 -19.21
N THR A 650 -1.98 -0.10 -19.90
CA THR A 650 -1.96 -1.12 -20.95
C THR A 650 -2.02 -2.53 -20.37
N GLY A 651 -3.10 -3.24 -20.67
CA GLY A 651 -3.29 -4.65 -20.34
C GLY A 651 -2.77 -5.60 -21.44
N SER A 652 -2.81 -5.17 -22.70
CA SER A 652 -2.29 -5.94 -23.83
C SER A 652 -2.04 -5.06 -25.06
N ILE A 653 -1.28 -5.60 -26.02
CA ILE A 653 -0.98 -4.94 -27.29
C ILE A 653 -1.26 -5.91 -28.43
N LEU A 654 -2.01 -5.47 -29.42
CA LEU A 654 -2.17 -6.18 -30.70
C LEU A 654 -1.34 -5.48 -31.77
N VAL A 655 -0.80 -6.26 -32.71
CA VAL A 655 -0.18 -5.73 -33.93
C VAL A 655 -0.81 -6.42 -35.13
N ASN A 656 -1.55 -5.68 -35.95
CA ASN A 656 -2.44 -6.23 -37.00
C ASN A 656 -3.24 -7.45 -36.48
N GLY A 657 -3.93 -7.28 -35.35
CA GLY A 657 -4.72 -8.33 -34.71
C GLY A 657 -3.93 -9.42 -33.97
N HIS A 658 -2.60 -9.49 -34.10
CA HIS A 658 -1.77 -10.49 -33.41
C HIS A 658 -1.32 -10.01 -32.03
N LEU A 659 -1.51 -10.84 -31.00
CA LEU A 659 -1.11 -10.51 -29.64
C LEU A 659 0.42 -10.44 -29.51
N ALA A 660 0.93 -9.28 -29.12
CA ALA A 660 2.33 -9.07 -28.80
C ALA A 660 2.66 -9.55 -27.37
N HIS A 661 3.92 -9.94 -27.15
CA HIS A 661 4.41 -10.15 -25.81
C HIS A 661 4.54 -8.79 -25.11
N TRP A 662 3.84 -8.59 -24.01
CA TRP A 662 3.82 -7.35 -23.23
C TRP A 662 4.42 -7.56 -21.84
N SER A 663 5.43 -6.77 -21.49
CA SER A 663 6.03 -6.71 -20.16
C SER A 663 5.73 -5.34 -19.53
N PRO A 664 4.76 -5.24 -18.61
CA PRO A 664 4.51 -4.02 -17.86
C PRO A 664 5.75 -3.56 -17.10
N LEU A 665 6.53 -4.49 -16.55
CA LEU A 665 7.74 -4.21 -15.77
C LEU A 665 8.76 -3.39 -16.54
N GLU A 666 8.99 -3.77 -17.81
CA GLU A 666 9.93 -3.09 -18.70
C GLU A 666 9.26 -1.95 -19.49
N ALA A 667 7.95 -1.77 -19.31
CA ALA A 667 7.06 -0.98 -20.15
C ALA A 667 7.26 -1.28 -21.65
N ALA A 668 7.56 -2.54 -21.98
CA ALA A 668 8.05 -2.94 -23.30
C ALA A 668 7.23 -4.06 -23.92
N TRP A 669 7.04 -3.99 -25.23
CA TRP A 669 6.44 -5.07 -26.00
C TRP A 669 7.33 -5.54 -27.14
N SER A 670 7.09 -6.77 -27.59
CA SER A 670 7.73 -7.29 -28.80
C SER A 670 6.85 -8.30 -29.53
N LEU A 671 7.02 -8.38 -30.84
CA LEU A 671 6.42 -9.36 -31.73
C LEU A 671 7.47 -9.91 -32.71
N GLY A 672 7.57 -11.24 -32.83
CA GLY A 672 8.51 -11.89 -33.75
C GLY A 672 9.98 -11.94 -33.32
N SER A 673 10.33 -11.56 -32.08
CA SER A 673 11.71 -11.58 -31.58
C SER A 673 12.29 -13.00 -31.39
N ARG A 674 13.62 -13.16 -31.37
CA ARG A 674 14.30 -14.47 -31.18
C ARG A 674 13.93 -15.17 -29.87
N SER A 675 13.50 -14.43 -28.86
CA SER A 675 13.03 -14.98 -27.57
C SER A 675 11.61 -15.53 -27.64
N HIS A 676 10.83 -15.21 -28.68
CA HIS A 676 9.46 -15.71 -28.91
C HIS A 676 9.28 -16.15 -30.37
N PRO A 677 9.97 -17.22 -30.81
CA PRO A 677 9.93 -17.67 -32.20
C PRO A 677 8.55 -18.24 -32.54
N GLY A 678 7.80 -17.56 -33.41
CA GLY A 678 6.53 -18.06 -33.97
C GLY A 678 5.44 -17.01 -34.23
N SER A 679 5.62 -15.74 -33.83
CA SER A 679 4.54 -14.73 -33.84
C SER A 679 4.79 -13.47 -34.67
N GLY A 680 5.87 -13.39 -35.47
CA GLY A 680 6.05 -12.24 -36.37
C GLY A 680 4.92 -12.17 -37.40
N ILE A 681 4.63 -10.97 -37.93
CA ILE A 681 3.69 -10.82 -39.06
C ILE A 681 4.30 -11.56 -40.25
N SER A 682 3.90 -12.81 -40.49
CA SER A 682 4.51 -13.72 -41.47
C SER A 682 3.89 -13.61 -42.87
N THR A 683 2.94 -12.70 -43.03
CA THR A 683 2.05 -12.58 -44.18
C THR A 683 2.33 -11.36 -45.05
N LEU A 684 3.47 -10.65 -44.88
CA LEU A 684 3.81 -9.54 -45.78
C LEU A 684 3.65 -9.98 -47.24
N GLN A 685 2.81 -9.24 -47.98
CA GLN A 685 2.61 -9.47 -49.40
C GLN A 685 3.56 -8.56 -50.19
N PRO A 686 3.95 -8.95 -51.41
CA PRO A 686 4.67 -8.05 -52.30
C PRO A 686 3.94 -6.71 -52.45
N GLY A 687 4.66 -5.61 -52.25
CA GLY A 687 4.11 -4.26 -52.19
C GLY A 687 4.29 -3.61 -50.81
N LEU A 688 3.36 -2.71 -50.47
CA LEU A 688 3.32 -1.99 -49.20
C LEU A 688 2.33 -2.66 -48.25
N THR A 689 2.75 -2.89 -47.01
CA THR A 689 1.88 -3.35 -45.91
C THR A 689 1.92 -2.34 -44.79
N ARG A 690 0.76 -1.84 -44.36
CA ARG A 690 0.63 -1.06 -43.13
C ARG A 690 0.58 -1.99 -41.93
N ILE A 691 1.47 -1.75 -40.98
CA ILE A 691 1.52 -2.44 -39.70
C ILE A 691 1.08 -1.46 -38.63
N THR A 692 0.03 -1.81 -37.88
CA THR A 692 -0.54 -1.00 -36.81
C THR A 692 -0.39 -1.75 -35.49
N ALA A 693 0.19 -1.11 -34.49
CA ALA A 693 0.21 -1.54 -33.11
C ALA A 693 -0.87 -0.79 -32.32
N GLU A 694 -1.63 -1.51 -31.51
CA GLU A 694 -2.77 -1.00 -30.75
C GLU A 694 -2.67 -1.45 -29.28
N ALA A 695 -2.69 -0.49 -28.36
CA ALA A 695 -2.67 -0.76 -26.93
C ALA A 695 -4.10 -0.80 -26.37
N PHE A 696 -4.43 -1.84 -25.60
CA PHE A 696 -5.75 -2.05 -25.02
C PHE A 696 -5.71 -2.08 -23.49
N TYR A 697 -6.79 -1.62 -22.86
CA TYR A 697 -6.93 -1.65 -21.41
C TYR A 697 -7.05 -3.07 -20.83
N GLY A 698 -7.77 -3.96 -21.52
CA GLY A 698 -7.98 -5.34 -21.10
C GLY A 698 -6.91 -6.29 -21.64
N PRO A 699 -6.93 -7.56 -21.21
CA PRO A 699 -6.07 -8.60 -21.78
C PRO A 699 -6.51 -8.95 -23.20
N ASN A 700 -5.61 -9.52 -24.00
CA ASN A 700 -5.90 -10.09 -25.32
C ASN A 700 -6.67 -9.17 -26.29
N GLY A 701 -6.38 -7.86 -26.30
CA GLY A 701 -7.04 -6.88 -27.16
C GLY A 701 -8.46 -6.51 -26.75
N THR A 702 -8.89 -6.84 -25.53
CA THR A 702 -10.22 -6.51 -25.03
C THR A 702 -10.27 -5.16 -24.33
N GLY A 703 -11.47 -4.61 -24.17
CA GLY A 703 -11.67 -3.32 -23.52
C GLY A 703 -11.42 -2.12 -24.45
N ARG A 704 -11.26 -0.94 -23.86
CA ARG A 704 -11.08 0.31 -24.61
C ARG A 704 -9.69 0.34 -25.27
N LEU A 705 -9.63 0.73 -26.55
CA LEU A 705 -8.39 1.13 -27.23
C LEU A 705 -7.81 2.36 -26.52
N LEU A 706 -6.55 2.29 -26.12
CA LEU A 706 -5.85 3.33 -25.35
C LEU A 706 -5.01 4.22 -26.25
N ASP A 707 -4.29 3.61 -27.20
CA ASP A 707 -3.36 4.27 -28.10
C ASP A 707 -3.12 3.40 -29.34
N SER A 708 -2.73 4.00 -30.47
CA SER A 708 -2.46 3.30 -31.73
C SER A 708 -1.34 4.00 -32.51
N THR A 709 -0.49 3.23 -33.18
CA THR A 709 0.59 3.74 -34.02
C THR A 709 0.87 2.80 -35.18
N SER A 710 1.25 3.33 -36.34
CA SER A 710 1.47 2.53 -37.55
C SER A 710 2.77 2.86 -38.29
N ILE A 711 3.33 1.88 -38.99
CA ILE A 711 4.43 2.03 -39.95
C ILE A 711 4.08 1.33 -41.26
N ASP A 712 4.64 1.79 -42.37
CA ASP A 712 4.53 1.12 -43.66
C ASP A 712 5.82 0.34 -43.96
N VAL A 713 5.66 -0.91 -44.37
CA VAL A 713 6.77 -1.81 -44.73
C VAL A 713 6.62 -2.25 -46.18
N ALA A 714 7.69 -2.07 -46.95
CA ALA A 714 7.83 -2.49 -48.32
C ALA A 714 8.46 -3.90 -48.41
N TYR A 715 7.89 -4.78 -49.24
CA TYR A 715 8.39 -6.13 -49.49
C TYR A 715 8.34 -6.45 -51.00
N GLN A 716 9.42 -7.01 -51.55
CA GLN A 716 9.52 -7.42 -52.98
C GLN A 716 9.11 -6.34 -54.01
N MET A 717 9.68 -5.13 -53.89
CA MET A 717 9.35 -3.98 -54.76
C MET A 717 10.08 -3.93 -56.11
N ALA A 718 11.07 -4.79 -56.34
CA ALA A 718 12.07 -4.59 -57.40
C ALA A 718 11.59 -4.89 -58.84
N THR A 719 10.44 -5.54 -59.02
CA THR A 719 9.90 -5.90 -60.35
C THR A 719 8.37 -5.88 -60.33
N PRO A 720 7.73 -4.70 -60.40
CA PRO A 720 6.28 -4.64 -60.44
C PRO A 720 5.72 -5.25 -61.72
N THR A 721 4.50 -5.74 -61.66
CA THR A 721 3.76 -6.20 -62.85
C THR A 721 3.11 -4.99 -63.53
N ASP A 722 3.57 -4.65 -64.73
CA ASP A 722 3.06 -3.50 -65.46
C ASP A 722 1.62 -3.74 -65.98
N LEU A 723 0.78 -2.72 -65.87
CA LEU A 723 -0.61 -2.66 -66.32
C LEU A 723 -0.82 -1.36 -67.12
N GLY A 724 -1.69 -1.38 -68.12
CA GLY A 724 -2.01 -0.20 -68.93
C GLY A 724 -2.93 -0.53 -70.09
N GLY A 725 -3.53 0.50 -70.69
CA GLY A 725 -4.42 0.35 -71.83
C GLY A 725 -5.81 -0.19 -71.45
N THR A 726 -6.54 -0.70 -72.44
CA THR A 726 -7.89 -1.28 -72.25
C THR A 726 -7.80 -2.75 -71.90
N LEU A 727 -8.52 -3.20 -70.87
CA LEU A 727 -8.62 -4.60 -70.50
C LEU A 727 -9.44 -5.41 -71.53
N ASP A 728 -8.89 -6.53 -71.98
CA ASP A 728 -9.55 -7.39 -72.99
C ASP A 728 -10.52 -8.43 -72.38
N ALA A 729 -10.46 -8.65 -71.06
CA ALA A 729 -11.28 -9.62 -70.34
C ALA A 729 -11.32 -9.31 -68.83
N ASP A 730 -12.24 -9.97 -68.11
CA ASP A 730 -12.27 -9.97 -66.64
C ASP A 730 -10.88 -10.25 -66.08
N THR A 731 -10.41 -9.35 -65.20
CA THR A 731 -9.04 -9.36 -64.70
C THR A 731 -9.05 -9.40 -63.17
N LEU A 732 -8.30 -10.33 -62.58
CA LEU A 732 -8.08 -10.44 -61.15
C LEU A 732 -6.62 -10.08 -60.81
N LEU A 733 -6.43 -9.02 -60.03
CA LEU A 733 -5.13 -8.66 -59.47
C LEU A 733 -4.98 -9.34 -58.11
N LEU A 734 -4.11 -10.36 -58.06
CA LEU A 734 -3.75 -11.07 -56.83
C LEU A 734 -2.68 -10.30 -56.05
N ALA A 735 -2.83 -10.19 -54.74
CA ALA A 735 -1.88 -9.47 -53.88
C ALA A 735 -0.49 -10.11 -53.92
N GLY A 736 -0.43 -11.45 -53.95
CA GLY A 736 0.81 -12.21 -54.04
C GLY A 736 1.57 -12.07 -55.36
N SER A 737 0.93 -11.54 -56.40
CA SER A 737 1.53 -11.30 -57.72
C SER A 737 1.87 -9.82 -57.96
N GLY A 738 1.60 -8.95 -56.98
CA GLY A 738 1.97 -7.54 -56.99
C GLY A 738 3.45 -7.30 -56.59
N PRO A 739 3.84 -6.05 -56.31
CA PRO A 739 3.05 -4.85 -56.57
C PRO A 739 2.80 -4.69 -58.07
N TYR A 740 1.70 -4.03 -58.43
CA TYR A 740 1.39 -3.70 -59.82
C TYR A 740 1.80 -2.26 -60.11
N ARG A 741 2.22 -1.99 -61.34
CA ARG A 741 2.54 -0.63 -61.79
C ARG A 741 1.66 -0.28 -62.99
N VAL A 742 0.84 0.74 -62.85
CA VAL A 742 0.00 1.26 -63.92
C VAL A 742 0.81 2.33 -64.67
N THR A 743 1.21 2.04 -65.90
CA THR A 743 2.15 2.88 -66.68
C THR A 743 1.46 3.92 -67.57
N GLU A 744 0.18 3.70 -67.87
CA GLU A 744 -0.68 4.59 -68.66
C GLU A 744 -2.14 4.42 -68.22
N MET A 745 -3.10 5.14 -68.80
CA MET A 745 -4.52 5.00 -68.45
C MET A 745 -5.00 3.55 -68.58
N LEU A 746 -5.41 2.96 -67.46
CA LEU A 746 -6.02 1.64 -67.39
C LEU A 746 -7.53 1.78 -67.56
N THR A 747 -8.07 1.16 -68.61
CA THR A 747 -9.50 1.26 -68.95
C THR A 747 -10.19 -0.08 -68.74
N VAL A 748 -11.28 -0.07 -67.97
CA VAL A 748 -12.19 -1.21 -67.80
C VAL A 748 -13.40 -0.98 -68.71
N PRO A 749 -13.49 -1.66 -69.87
CA PRO A 749 -14.53 -1.40 -70.87
C PRO A 749 -15.85 -2.13 -70.56
N ASP A 750 -16.84 -1.95 -71.43
CA ASP A 750 -18.14 -2.64 -71.38
C ASP A 750 -17.99 -4.17 -71.24
N GLY A 751 -18.73 -4.75 -70.30
CA GLY A 751 -18.76 -6.19 -70.05
C GLY A 751 -17.55 -6.76 -69.32
N VAL A 752 -16.60 -5.94 -68.89
CA VAL A 752 -15.38 -6.35 -68.18
C VAL A 752 -15.41 -5.94 -66.71
N THR A 753 -14.98 -6.83 -65.82
CA THR A 753 -14.78 -6.56 -64.40
C THR A 753 -13.29 -6.60 -64.02
N LEU A 754 -12.78 -5.52 -63.40
CA LEU A 754 -11.50 -5.52 -62.71
C LEU A 754 -11.73 -5.84 -61.22
N THR A 755 -11.19 -6.95 -60.74
CA THR A 755 -11.22 -7.34 -59.33
C THR A 755 -9.82 -7.22 -58.72
N ILE A 756 -9.72 -6.59 -57.55
CA ILE A 756 -8.46 -6.40 -56.83
C ILE A 756 -8.56 -7.09 -55.47
N GLU A 757 -7.65 -8.02 -55.21
CA GLU A 757 -7.58 -8.76 -53.96
C GLU A 757 -7.11 -7.86 -52.80
N ALA A 758 -7.56 -8.16 -51.58
CA ALA A 758 -7.14 -7.47 -50.37
C ALA A 758 -5.61 -7.50 -50.19
N GLY A 759 -5.04 -6.36 -49.77
CA GLY A 759 -3.59 -6.20 -49.58
C GLY A 759 -2.79 -5.93 -50.86
N THR A 760 -3.45 -5.81 -52.01
CA THR A 760 -2.77 -5.50 -53.27
C THR A 760 -2.28 -4.04 -53.29
N THR A 761 -1.05 -3.82 -53.74
CA THR A 761 -0.50 -2.48 -53.98
C THR A 761 -0.47 -2.16 -55.48
N LEU A 762 -1.00 -1.00 -55.88
CA LEU A 762 -0.91 -0.44 -57.22
C LEU A 762 -0.14 0.88 -57.16
N PHE A 763 0.94 0.95 -57.94
CA PHE A 763 1.69 2.18 -58.19
C PHE A 763 1.27 2.78 -59.51
N PHE A 764 0.98 4.07 -59.55
CA PHE A 764 0.61 4.76 -60.77
C PHE A 764 1.71 5.73 -61.21
N ASP A 765 2.11 5.65 -62.48
CA ASP A 765 2.98 6.65 -63.08
C ASP A 765 2.24 8.01 -63.25
N PRO A 766 2.95 9.14 -63.38
CA PRO A 766 2.34 10.48 -63.39
C PRO A 766 1.16 10.70 -64.36
N THR A 767 1.20 10.05 -65.53
CA THR A 767 0.15 10.16 -66.55
C THR A 767 -0.84 9.00 -66.53
N ALA A 768 -0.69 8.07 -65.58
CA ALA A 768 -1.56 6.92 -65.43
C ALA A 768 -2.76 7.25 -64.53
N GLY A 769 -3.85 6.53 -64.74
CA GLY A 769 -5.10 6.62 -64.00
C GLY A 769 -5.95 5.40 -64.29
N LEU A 770 -7.13 5.32 -63.67
CA LEU A 770 -8.08 4.24 -63.90
C LEU A 770 -9.41 4.82 -64.38
N THR A 771 -9.91 4.35 -65.51
CA THR A 771 -11.25 4.68 -66.00
C THR A 771 -12.10 3.43 -66.11
N VAL A 772 -13.27 3.44 -65.49
CA VAL A 772 -14.30 2.41 -65.68
C VAL A 772 -15.37 3.01 -66.58
N GLN A 773 -15.50 2.49 -67.80
CA GLN A 773 -16.43 3.00 -68.82
C GLN A 773 -17.80 2.36 -68.68
N SER A 774 -18.82 2.94 -69.33
CA SER A 774 -20.18 2.41 -69.40
C SER A 774 -20.19 0.90 -69.64
N GLY A 775 -20.79 0.16 -68.70
CA GLY A 775 -20.90 -1.30 -68.74
C GLY A 775 -19.75 -2.09 -68.11
N GLY A 776 -18.65 -1.42 -67.73
CA GLY A 776 -17.56 -1.99 -66.93
C GLY A 776 -17.83 -1.97 -65.42
N CYS A 777 -17.03 -2.70 -64.64
CA CYS A 777 -17.15 -2.76 -63.18
C CYS A 777 -15.79 -2.87 -62.47
N LEU A 778 -15.60 -2.12 -61.39
CA LEU A 778 -14.46 -2.23 -60.47
C LEU A 778 -14.87 -2.84 -59.13
N LYS A 779 -14.12 -3.84 -58.67
CA LYS A 779 -14.25 -4.46 -57.35
C LYS A 779 -12.92 -4.48 -56.62
N ALA A 780 -12.62 -3.41 -55.87
CA ALA A 780 -11.47 -3.32 -54.97
C ALA A 780 -11.97 -3.45 -53.52
N VAL A 781 -11.86 -4.65 -52.96
CA VAL A 781 -12.41 -4.95 -51.61
C VAL A 781 -11.30 -5.51 -50.73
N GLY A 782 -10.68 -4.63 -49.96
CA GLY A 782 -9.70 -4.94 -48.93
C GLY A 782 -10.31 -5.44 -47.62
N THR A 783 -9.46 -5.60 -46.61
CA THR A 783 -9.87 -5.85 -45.21
C THR A 783 -9.02 -5.00 -44.26
N GLN A 784 -9.43 -4.89 -43.00
CA GLN A 784 -8.68 -4.14 -41.97
C GLN A 784 -7.20 -4.58 -41.86
N ASP A 785 -6.90 -5.86 -42.02
CA ASP A 785 -5.54 -6.40 -41.93
C ASP A 785 -4.79 -6.42 -43.28
N GLN A 786 -5.52 -6.25 -44.38
CA GLN A 786 -4.99 -6.27 -45.74
C GLN A 786 -5.63 -5.14 -46.56
N VAL A 787 -5.26 -3.92 -46.20
CA VAL A 787 -5.70 -2.70 -46.88
C VAL A 787 -5.12 -2.66 -48.29
N ILE A 788 -5.95 -2.34 -49.28
CA ILE A 788 -5.47 -2.11 -50.65
C ILE A 788 -4.75 -0.75 -50.70
N ARG A 789 -3.58 -0.67 -51.34
CA ARG A 789 -2.79 0.56 -51.43
C ARG A 789 -2.73 1.06 -52.86
N TRP A 790 -3.28 2.23 -53.13
CA TRP A 790 -3.12 2.93 -54.41
C TRP A 790 -2.34 4.21 -54.18
N THR A 791 -1.20 4.35 -54.84
CA THR A 791 -0.33 5.52 -54.66
C THR A 791 0.52 5.75 -55.90
N ARG A 792 1.22 6.89 -55.98
CA ARG A 792 2.10 7.16 -57.14
C ARG A 792 3.35 6.27 -57.08
N THR A 793 3.98 6.04 -58.22
CA THR A 793 5.27 5.34 -58.29
C THR A 793 6.28 6.01 -57.35
N PRO A 794 6.96 5.29 -56.44
CA PRO A 794 7.80 5.88 -55.39
C PRO A 794 8.89 6.84 -55.91
N THR A 795 9.44 6.58 -57.09
CA THR A 795 10.48 7.42 -57.70
C THR A 795 9.95 8.72 -58.33
N SER A 796 8.65 9.01 -58.21
CA SER A 796 7.98 10.17 -58.80
C SER A 796 7.53 11.16 -57.73
N ASP A 797 7.66 12.45 -58.04
CA ASP A 797 7.08 13.55 -57.25
C ASP A 797 5.76 14.09 -57.81
N THR A 798 5.24 13.49 -58.88
CA THR A 798 3.99 13.92 -59.53
C THR A 798 2.87 12.94 -59.20
N ASN A 799 1.74 13.49 -58.74
CA ASN A 799 0.51 12.77 -58.46
C ASN A 799 -0.06 12.14 -59.74
N TRP A 800 -0.65 10.95 -59.61
CA TRP A 800 -1.26 10.23 -60.73
C TRP A 800 -2.66 10.75 -61.00
N GLN A 801 -3.24 10.41 -62.16
CA GLN A 801 -4.46 11.06 -62.65
C GLN A 801 -5.70 10.80 -61.78
N GLY A 802 -5.77 9.70 -61.02
CA GLY A 802 -6.95 9.36 -60.22
C GLY A 802 -7.89 8.35 -60.87
N LEU A 803 -9.08 8.21 -60.29
CA LEU A 803 -10.12 7.29 -60.72
C LEU A 803 -11.27 8.06 -61.40
N ARG A 804 -11.71 7.62 -62.58
CA ARG A 804 -12.96 8.07 -63.21
C ARG A 804 -13.93 6.91 -63.38
N LEU A 805 -15.13 7.04 -62.83
CA LEU A 805 -16.27 6.16 -63.06
C LEU A 805 -17.23 6.85 -64.03
N ASP A 806 -17.28 6.39 -65.28
CA ASP A 806 -17.96 7.08 -66.38
C ASP A 806 -19.15 6.25 -66.88
N HIS A 807 -20.38 6.67 -66.51
CA HIS A 807 -21.66 6.05 -66.86
C HIS A 807 -21.78 4.56 -66.45
N THR A 808 -21.14 4.16 -65.34
CA THR A 808 -21.14 2.77 -64.86
C THR A 808 -22.26 2.51 -63.87
N ARG A 809 -23.34 1.87 -64.31
CA ARG A 809 -24.53 1.58 -63.46
C ARG A 809 -24.44 0.27 -62.68
N GLN A 810 -23.42 -0.55 -62.91
CA GLN A 810 -23.10 -1.66 -62.01
C GLN A 810 -22.32 -1.11 -60.82
N GLU A 811 -22.66 -1.53 -59.60
CA GLU A 811 -22.01 -1.02 -58.37
C GLU A 811 -20.50 -1.30 -58.40
N ASN A 812 -19.72 -0.22 -58.42
CA ASN A 812 -18.28 -0.25 -58.22
C ASN A 812 -17.98 -0.24 -56.71
N ARG A 813 -16.99 -1.01 -56.25
CA ARG A 813 -16.66 -1.11 -54.83
C ARG A 813 -15.22 -0.74 -54.54
N LEU A 814 -15.05 0.13 -53.55
CA LEU A 814 -13.79 0.57 -52.97
C LEU A 814 -13.90 0.39 -51.46
N CYS A 815 -13.33 -0.68 -50.91
CA CYS A 815 -13.44 -0.97 -49.48
C CYS A 815 -12.08 -1.25 -48.84
N TYR A 816 -11.84 -0.77 -47.62
CA TYR A 816 -10.58 -0.92 -46.88
C TYR A 816 -9.35 -0.65 -47.77
N MET A 817 -9.21 0.59 -48.20
CA MET A 817 -8.10 1.00 -49.04
C MET A 817 -7.56 2.38 -48.67
N ASP A 818 -6.26 2.56 -48.82
CA ASP A 818 -5.64 3.89 -48.83
C ASP A 818 -5.52 4.35 -50.29
N PHE A 819 -6.16 5.48 -50.61
CA PHE A 819 -6.12 6.12 -51.91
C PHE A 819 -5.26 7.38 -51.81
N GLU A 820 -4.03 7.31 -52.32
CA GLU A 820 -3.04 8.33 -52.10
C GLU A 820 -2.59 9.02 -53.38
N GLN A 821 -2.39 10.34 -53.31
CA GLN A 821 -1.68 11.14 -54.33
C GLN A 821 -2.26 10.99 -55.75
N GLY A 822 -3.57 10.82 -55.85
CA GLY A 822 -4.26 10.49 -57.09
C GLY A 822 -5.12 11.62 -57.66
N ASP A 823 -4.75 12.88 -57.46
CA ASP A 823 -5.53 14.06 -57.89
C ASP A 823 -4.89 14.80 -59.09
N GLY A 824 -4.08 14.10 -59.89
CA GLY A 824 -3.36 14.65 -61.03
C GLY A 824 -4.28 15.14 -62.16
N GLN A 825 -5.52 14.65 -62.23
CA GLN A 825 -6.53 15.14 -63.18
C GLN A 825 -7.33 16.35 -62.67
N GLY A 826 -7.14 16.74 -61.40
CA GLY A 826 -7.92 17.78 -60.71
C GLY A 826 -8.52 17.25 -59.41
N GLU A 827 -9.03 16.03 -59.46
CA GLU A 827 -9.76 15.34 -58.39
C GLU A 827 -9.24 13.91 -58.16
N SER A 828 -9.41 13.36 -56.95
CA SER A 828 -9.01 11.97 -56.68
C SER A 828 -9.93 10.93 -57.32
N VAL A 829 -11.24 11.14 -57.20
CA VAL A 829 -12.26 10.27 -57.80
C VAL A 829 -13.36 11.10 -58.45
N ALA A 830 -13.56 10.91 -59.76
CA ALA A 830 -14.70 11.42 -60.50
C ALA A 830 -15.79 10.34 -60.63
N VAL A 831 -17.02 10.69 -60.25
CA VAL A 831 -18.21 9.84 -60.37
C VAL A 831 -19.20 10.53 -61.30
N GLU A 832 -19.26 10.07 -62.55
CA GLU A 832 -20.10 10.64 -63.60
C GLU A 832 -21.20 9.63 -63.99
N TYR A 833 -22.47 9.88 -63.61
CA TYR A 833 -23.61 8.98 -63.89
C TYR A 833 -23.36 7.52 -63.46
N ALA A 834 -22.69 7.32 -62.33
CA ALA A 834 -22.15 6.02 -61.91
C ALA A 834 -22.58 5.61 -60.49
N THR A 835 -22.63 4.29 -60.26
CA THR A 835 -22.93 3.70 -58.95
C THR A 835 -21.65 3.26 -58.22
N VAL A 836 -21.46 3.70 -56.98
CA VAL A 836 -20.26 3.38 -56.18
C VAL A 836 -20.55 3.19 -54.69
N LEU A 837 -19.91 2.19 -54.08
CA LEU A 837 -19.78 2.03 -52.64
C LEU A 837 -18.33 2.28 -52.24
N MET A 838 -18.13 3.26 -51.35
CA MET A 838 -16.88 3.51 -50.65
C MET A 838 -17.06 3.19 -49.17
N ASP A 839 -16.26 2.28 -48.61
CA ASP A 839 -16.35 1.85 -47.21
C ASP A 839 -14.97 1.67 -46.58
N HIS A 840 -14.61 2.46 -45.56
CA HIS A 840 -13.24 2.47 -45.00
C HIS A 840 -12.17 2.83 -46.04
N VAL A 841 -12.41 3.90 -46.81
CA VAL A 841 -11.42 4.48 -47.72
C VAL A 841 -10.74 5.66 -47.04
N ALA A 842 -9.41 5.64 -46.93
CA ALA A 842 -8.64 6.78 -46.43
C ALA A 842 -7.94 7.47 -47.60
N PHE A 843 -8.22 8.77 -47.78
CA PHE A 843 -7.58 9.59 -48.80
C PHE A 843 -6.36 10.31 -48.21
N GLY A 844 -5.24 10.29 -48.94
CA GLY A 844 -3.97 10.84 -48.43
C GLY A 844 -3.14 11.53 -49.50
N GLY A 845 -2.44 12.62 -49.16
CA GLY A 845 -1.58 13.34 -50.12
C GLY A 845 -2.33 13.93 -51.32
N THR A 846 -3.65 14.09 -51.20
CA THR A 846 -4.50 14.87 -52.11
C THR A 846 -4.43 16.33 -51.70
N GLU A 847 -4.18 17.24 -52.64
CA GLU A 847 -4.08 18.68 -52.40
C GLU A 847 -5.32 19.45 -52.88
N ARG A 848 -6.13 18.82 -53.75
CA ARG A 848 -7.34 19.37 -54.38
C ARG A 848 -8.60 18.57 -54.01
N THR A 849 -9.62 18.63 -54.87
CA THR A 849 -10.88 17.93 -54.69
C THR A 849 -10.67 16.43 -54.52
N VAL A 850 -11.30 15.82 -53.52
CA VAL A 850 -11.22 14.38 -53.32
C VAL A 850 -12.25 13.70 -54.20
N LEU A 851 -13.52 14.14 -54.11
CA LEU A 851 -14.61 13.60 -54.91
C LEU A 851 -15.22 14.68 -55.80
N GLU A 852 -15.22 14.45 -57.10
CA GLU A 852 -16.01 15.19 -58.09
C GLU A 852 -17.22 14.35 -58.48
N LEU A 853 -18.42 14.87 -58.22
CA LEU A 853 -19.65 14.10 -58.37
C LEU A 853 -20.58 14.76 -59.39
N HIS A 854 -20.98 14.04 -60.44
CA HIS A 854 -21.98 14.50 -61.40
C HIS A 854 -23.02 13.41 -61.61
N HIS A 855 -24.24 13.63 -61.11
CA HIS A 855 -25.31 12.63 -61.07
C HIS A 855 -24.87 11.28 -60.43
N PRO A 856 -24.41 11.28 -59.16
CA PRO A 856 -23.90 10.08 -58.51
C PRO A 856 -25.01 9.17 -57.96
N ASP A 857 -24.72 7.86 -57.90
CA ASP A 857 -25.42 6.90 -57.05
C ASP A 857 -24.42 6.29 -56.07
N ALA A 858 -24.12 7.03 -54.99
CA ALA A 858 -22.98 6.81 -54.13
C ALA A 858 -23.36 6.60 -52.65
N MET A 859 -22.84 5.51 -52.08
CA MET A 859 -22.81 5.26 -50.64
C MET A 859 -21.38 5.36 -50.15
N ILE A 860 -21.08 6.33 -49.30
CA ILE A 860 -19.75 6.64 -48.80
C ILE A 860 -19.79 6.58 -47.28
N ARG A 861 -19.08 5.62 -46.67
CA ARG A 861 -19.16 5.42 -45.23
C ARG A 861 -17.83 5.03 -44.60
N HIS A 862 -17.61 5.41 -43.35
CA HIS A 862 -16.36 5.14 -42.63
C HIS A 862 -15.10 5.65 -43.37
N CYS A 863 -15.25 6.61 -44.27
CA CYS A 863 -14.14 7.13 -45.06
C CYS A 863 -13.48 8.32 -44.35
N GLU A 864 -12.19 8.50 -44.59
CA GLU A 864 -11.40 9.60 -44.07
C GLU A 864 -10.92 10.50 -45.22
N PHE A 865 -11.28 11.77 -45.17
CA PHE A 865 -10.91 12.79 -46.14
C PHE A 865 -9.83 13.71 -45.53
N PRO A 866 -8.73 13.99 -46.24
CA PRO A 866 -7.67 14.85 -45.75
C PRO A 866 -8.11 16.33 -45.74
N SER A 867 -7.34 17.17 -45.06
CA SER A 867 -7.47 18.62 -45.22
C SER A 867 -6.98 19.02 -46.62
N VAL A 868 -7.78 19.78 -47.35
CA VAL A 868 -7.49 20.19 -48.74
C VAL A 868 -7.68 21.70 -48.92
N ALA A 869 -7.06 22.26 -49.97
CA ALA A 869 -7.13 23.70 -50.26
C ALA A 869 -8.36 24.12 -51.06
N THR A 870 -9.09 23.15 -51.64
CA THR A 870 -10.35 23.31 -52.39
C THR A 870 -11.48 22.58 -51.64
N GLU A 871 -12.65 22.40 -52.25
CA GLU A 871 -13.66 21.53 -51.65
C GLU A 871 -13.18 20.09 -51.53
N SER A 872 -13.46 19.41 -50.42
CA SER A 872 -13.18 17.97 -50.30
C SER A 872 -14.10 17.18 -51.22
N VAL A 873 -15.36 17.61 -51.29
CA VAL A 873 -16.38 17.05 -52.17
C VAL A 873 -17.00 18.20 -52.94
N HIS A 874 -16.92 18.14 -54.27
CA HIS A 874 -17.64 19.03 -55.16
C HIS A 874 -18.60 18.20 -56.00
N GLY A 875 -19.82 18.70 -56.25
CA GLY A 875 -20.68 18.00 -57.16
C GLY A 875 -21.99 18.65 -57.53
N THR A 876 -22.64 18.07 -58.54
CA THR A 876 -23.92 18.54 -59.05
C THR A 876 -24.85 17.41 -59.49
N GLY A 877 -26.15 17.65 -59.37
CA GLY A 877 -27.19 16.81 -59.94
C GLY A 877 -27.53 15.58 -59.10
N LEU A 878 -28.83 15.41 -58.83
CA LEU A 878 -29.38 14.21 -58.19
C LEU A 878 -30.84 14.03 -58.62
N SER A 879 -31.16 12.91 -59.26
CA SER A 879 -32.44 12.70 -59.94
C SER A 879 -32.84 11.22 -60.03
N GLY A 880 -34.12 10.95 -60.31
CA GLY A 880 -34.58 9.59 -60.54
C GLY A 880 -34.40 8.68 -59.32
N ASP A 881 -33.64 7.60 -59.49
CA ASP A 881 -33.29 6.59 -58.49
C ASP A 881 -31.86 6.73 -57.92
N GLU A 882 -31.19 7.84 -58.21
CA GLU A 882 -29.84 8.18 -57.72
C GLU A 882 -29.83 8.39 -56.19
N SER A 883 -28.65 8.26 -55.57
CA SER A 883 -28.46 8.44 -54.14
C SER A 883 -27.10 9.07 -53.82
N LEU A 884 -27.02 9.88 -52.76
CA LEU A 884 -25.76 10.39 -52.25
C LEU A 884 -25.79 10.38 -50.73
N VAL A 885 -25.05 9.45 -50.13
CA VAL A 885 -25.04 9.23 -48.68
C VAL A 885 -23.61 9.26 -48.16
N PHE A 886 -23.39 10.10 -47.16
CA PHE A 886 -22.21 10.08 -46.29
C PHE A 886 -22.62 9.56 -44.91
N ASP A 887 -21.98 8.51 -44.41
CA ASP A 887 -22.27 7.94 -43.07
C ASP A 887 -20.99 7.63 -42.30
N ASN A 888 -20.83 8.22 -41.12
CA ASN A 888 -19.72 7.98 -40.22
C ASN A 888 -18.34 8.28 -40.85
N CYS A 889 -18.27 9.28 -41.73
CA CYS A 889 -17.03 9.75 -42.35
C CYS A 889 -16.35 10.83 -41.52
N ILE A 890 -15.03 10.96 -41.67
CA ILE A 890 -14.24 12.05 -41.07
C ILE A 890 -13.73 12.94 -42.19
N PHE A 891 -14.06 14.23 -42.12
CA PHE A 891 -13.57 15.25 -43.03
C PHE A 891 -12.52 16.12 -42.36
N GLY A 892 -11.35 16.21 -42.99
CA GLY A 892 -10.30 17.16 -42.68
C GLY A 892 -10.76 18.61 -42.80
N ALA A 893 -9.86 19.54 -42.48
CA ALA A 893 -10.20 20.95 -42.52
C ALA A 893 -10.09 21.52 -43.94
N ALA A 894 -11.02 22.40 -44.33
CA ALA A 894 -10.82 23.25 -45.50
C ALA A 894 -9.70 24.27 -45.21
N LEU A 895 -8.70 24.36 -46.08
CA LEU A 895 -7.52 25.22 -45.88
C LEU A 895 -7.63 26.58 -46.60
N GLY A 896 -8.62 26.76 -47.46
CA GLY A 896 -8.94 27.99 -48.20
C GLY A 896 -10.38 28.45 -47.94
N THR A 897 -10.87 29.45 -48.69
CA THR A 897 -12.27 29.92 -48.66
C THR A 897 -13.19 29.00 -49.48
N SER A 898 -13.05 27.71 -49.25
CA SER A 898 -13.82 26.66 -49.91
C SER A 898 -14.55 25.86 -48.86
N ASP A 899 -15.69 25.30 -49.25
CA ASP A 899 -16.52 24.50 -48.37
C ASP A 899 -15.96 23.09 -48.23
N ILE A 900 -16.32 22.35 -47.20
CA ILE A 900 -15.90 20.94 -47.16
C ILE A 900 -16.69 20.13 -48.21
N ILE A 901 -18.00 20.34 -48.26
CA ILE A 901 -18.87 19.78 -49.30
C ILE A 901 -19.61 20.94 -49.97
N ASP A 902 -19.38 21.15 -51.27
CA ASP A 902 -20.20 21.99 -52.15
C ASP A 902 -21.01 21.08 -53.06
N PHE A 903 -22.34 21.17 -52.97
CA PHE A 903 -23.22 20.37 -53.81
C PHE A 903 -24.48 21.10 -54.29
N ALA A 904 -24.68 21.14 -55.60
CA ALA A 904 -25.84 21.77 -56.24
C ALA A 904 -26.79 20.78 -56.92
N GLY A 905 -28.08 20.84 -56.56
CA GLY A 905 -29.16 20.07 -57.18
C GLY A 905 -29.64 18.87 -56.34
N GLY A 906 -30.84 18.39 -56.66
CA GLY A 906 -31.57 17.41 -55.85
C GLY A 906 -32.57 18.10 -54.93
N ALA A 907 -33.86 17.79 -55.09
CA ALA A 907 -34.94 18.40 -54.32
C ALA A 907 -36.07 17.40 -54.09
N ARG A 908 -36.75 17.50 -52.95
CA ARG A 908 -37.94 16.70 -52.65
C ARG A 908 -39.06 17.02 -53.65
N SER A 909 -39.82 16.04 -54.11
CA SER A 909 -39.90 14.64 -53.67
C SER A 909 -38.88 13.67 -54.32
N GLY A 910 -37.86 14.16 -55.02
CA GLY A 910 -36.77 13.35 -55.58
C GLY A 910 -35.70 12.98 -54.55
N PRO A 911 -34.60 12.36 -55.00
CA PRO A 911 -33.46 12.04 -54.14
C PRO A 911 -32.79 13.30 -53.59
N ILE A 912 -32.15 13.15 -52.42
CA ILE A 912 -31.51 14.23 -51.66
C ILE A 912 -30.14 13.77 -51.14
N LEU A 913 -29.25 14.73 -50.88
CA LEU A 913 -28.00 14.48 -50.15
C LEU A 913 -28.31 14.05 -48.71
N GLN A 914 -27.62 13.04 -48.21
CA GLN A 914 -27.77 12.57 -46.83
C GLN A 914 -26.41 12.49 -46.13
N CYS A 915 -26.32 13.04 -44.92
CA CYS A 915 -25.10 13.08 -44.12
C CYS A 915 -25.38 12.65 -42.67
N TYR A 916 -24.82 11.53 -42.25
CA TYR A 916 -25.08 10.87 -40.98
C TYR A 916 -23.80 10.69 -40.16
N ASN A 917 -23.80 11.09 -38.89
CA ASN A 917 -22.74 10.76 -37.91
C ASN A 917 -21.30 11.12 -38.35
N CYS A 918 -21.13 12.01 -39.31
CA CYS A 918 -19.82 12.44 -39.80
C CYS A 918 -19.17 13.44 -38.85
N ILE A 919 -17.85 13.53 -38.89
CA ILE A 919 -17.05 14.50 -38.13
C ILE A 919 -16.39 15.45 -39.13
N PHE A 920 -16.58 16.75 -38.93
CA PHE A 920 -15.96 17.81 -39.74
C PHE A 920 -14.98 18.59 -38.86
N LEU A 921 -13.68 18.54 -39.20
CA LEU A 921 -12.60 19.02 -38.31
C LEU A 921 -12.38 20.54 -38.33
N GLY A 922 -12.88 21.25 -39.35
CA GLY A 922 -12.97 22.72 -39.37
C GLY A 922 -12.71 23.36 -40.72
N GLY A 923 -12.60 24.68 -40.74
CA GLY A 923 -12.36 25.45 -41.97
C GLY A 923 -12.74 26.92 -41.78
N PRO A 924 -12.25 27.81 -42.67
CA PRO A 924 -12.60 29.23 -42.63
C PRO A 924 -13.89 29.56 -43.39
N ASP A 925 -14.58 28.57 -43.96
CA ASP A 925 -15.84 28.71 -44.73
C ASP A 925 -16.85 27.61 -44.35
N ASP A 926 -17.89 27.34 -45.16
CA ASP A 926 -18.97 26.44 -44.78
C ASP A 926 -18.54 24.96 -44.72
N GLY A 927 -19.09 24.23 -43.75
CA GLY A 927 -18.92 22.77 -43.70
C GLY A 927 -19.70 22.07 -44.82
N LEU A 928 -20.88 22.58 -45.15
CA LEU A 928 -21.76 22.08 -46.20
C LEU A 928 -22.39 23.29 -46.92
N ASP A 929 -22.02 23.55 -48.17
CA ASP A 929 -22.73 24.45 -49.07
C ASP A 929 -23.68 23.65 -49.97
N LEU A 930 -24.95 24.03 -49.98
CA LEU A 930 -26.07 23.23 -50.50
C LEU A 930 -26.90 24.03 -51.50
N ASP A 931 -26.23 24.54 -52.53
CA ASP A 931 -26.72 25.45 -53.56
C ASP A 931 -28.02 24.98 -54.27
N GLY A 932 -29.17 25.27 -53.64
CA GLY A 932 -30.48 24.81 -54.11
C GLY A 932 -30.76 23.32 -53.88
N THR A 933 -30.04 22.69 -52.96
CA THR A 933 -30.09 21.26 -52.65
C THR A 933 -30.90 20.99 -51.39
N ASP A 934 -31.89 20.10 -51.46
CA ASP A 934 -32.48 19.52 -50.25
C ASP A 934 -31.53 18.47 -49.67
N ALA A 935 -31.33 18.48 -48.34
CA ALA A 935 -30.49 17.52 -47.64
C ALA A 935 -31.16 16.94 -46.38
N HIS A 936 -30.67 15.78 -45.93
CA HIS A 936 -30.94 15.22 -44.60
C HIS A 936 -29.64 15.09 -43.81
N ILE A 937 -29.51 15.86 -42.73
CA ILE A 937 -28.28 15.98 -41.94
C ILE A 937 -28.60 15.58 -40.49
N GLN A 938 -27.96 14.53 -39.97
CA GLN A 938 -28.26 14.01 -38.64
C GLN A 938 -27.02 13.42 -37.95
N GLY A 939 -26.84 13.73 -36.66
CA GLY A 939 -25.81 13.10 -35.81
C GLY A 939 -24.36 13.55 -36.08
N ASN A 940 -24.15 14.49 -36.99
CA ASN A 940 -22.82 14.99 -37.35
C ASN A 940 -22.22 15.92 -36.28
N LEU A 941 -20.90 15.97 -36.20
CA LEU A 941 -20.11 16.84 -35.34
C LEU A 941 -19.29 17.83 -36.18
N PHE A 942 -19.55 19.12 -36.04
CA PHE A 942 -18.78 20.19 -36.69
C PHE A 942 -17.89 20.88 -35.65
N MET A 943 -16.58 20.92 -35.90
CA MET A 943 -15.58 21.49 -34.99
C MET A 943 -14.78 22.57 -35.70
N ASN A 944 -14.39 23.64 -34.99
CA ASN A 944 -13.42 24.64 -35.48
C ASN A 944 -13.74 25.33 -36.82
N PHE A 945 -15.01 25.65 -37.08
CA PHE A 945 -15.42 26.57 -38.14
C PHE A 945 -15.45 28.01 -37.62
N HIS A 946 -15.03 28.98 -38.45
CA HIS A 946 -14.74 30.35 -38.00
C HIS A 946 -15.43 31.46 -38.78
#